data_AF-U6M473-F1
#
_entry.id   AF-U6M473-F1
#
_cell.length_a   1.000
_cell.length_b   1.000
_cell.length_c   1.000
_cell.angle_alpha   90.00
_cell.angle_beta   90.00
_cell.angle_gamma   90.00
#
_symmetry.space_group_name_H-M   'P 1'
#
loop_
_entity.id
_entity.type
_entity.pdbx_description
1 polymer ?
#
loop_
_entity_poly.entity_id
_entity_poly.type
_entity_poly.pdbx_seq_one_letter_code
_entity_poly.pdbx_strand_id
1 'polypeptide(L)'
;MASACSAVDRGHGFGKDEAMKLGDFWGTNKHAVPSKPKHETAYSEQLDAHHRTQLDMAKSLGIEEFLKMASDDLCRQPALLHTQVEKLVNVQDELAVQNCSLFLASSKALSNLSSSINSLSATLAEMEHCIQPLHSCLKQFGTESNAASTDEASLHTLVSTQSSVSGLLDLPSLVLKCSNGGLHDEAVDALMLADEVCKALYSCVGLAADRDSSMLIVKEVHQNAVVHAPAFVHTCQMKEARTSCMKTLLRLLGQHAQLSPSMKLIGPLRRLSCSEEQLRMQYLRRRDAEISRQRRNAEGSCETDPAHGLCAASELLRVDVLQTAINYRAIFGSTDGRLSAWLAEQVHWFVTLVDKELLQRSGIADSADDFKGIGPLLDLAALEASVAQANLRNVPNFRVGLLDLATIFRQVYNAASAFRRVQCYFFPVVALAFDRYVAAVHRQRVEGIAVAFSQSIDEYDWLPSTAHLSLLGASPWFHSALSANRSCVFLLRHAPLSNLYNSTLEVANAFQECPISTTAAGVMTLIRNLLALCIRKLISVKPGSRGAFEDEINAVEHALVQKESGCEGSAKRQAEFFVLCDIFATVLLPAVAKQLSSTFPVGTDLDTEELRLLMEEADLCHIPNPFMETCSTCDQQATDHDCLKNASAVVP
;
A
#
# COMPACT_ATOMS: atom_id res chain seq x y z
N MET A 1 22.05 -25.50 -32.99
CA MET A 1 23.13 -25.84 -32.05
C MET A 1 22.47 -26.18 -30.72
N ALA A 2 22.03 -27.43 -30.49
CA ALA A 2 22.79 -28.66 -30.22
C ALA A 2 23.39 -28.72 -28.80
N SER A 3 23.24 -29.90 -28.18
CA SER A 3 23.72 -30.39 -26.86
C SER A 3 22.75 -30.15 -25.70
N ALA A 4 22.05 -31.12 -25.09
CA ALA A 4 22.26 -32.56 -24.80
C ALA A 4 23.45 -32.89 -23.87
N CYS A 5 23.12 -33.46 -22.70
CA CYS A 5 23.83 -34.49 -21.88
C CYS A 5 23.01 -34.70 -20.58
N SER A 6 22.27 -35.81 -20.42
CA SER A 6 22.67 -37.12 -19.82
C SER A 6 22.96 -37.04 -18.31
N ALA A 7 22.17 -37.62 -17.39
CA ALA A 7 21.84 -39.03 -17.11
C ALA A 7 22.68 -39.62 -15.93
N VAL A 8 22.05 -40.57 -15.21
CA VAL A 8 22.64 -41.59 -14.29
C VAL A 8 22.83 -41.06 -12.83
N ASP A 9 22.36 -41.70 -11.74
CA ASP A 9 22.50 -43.11 -11.40
C ASP A 9 21.46 -43.66 -10.39
N ARG A 10 21.44 -45.00 -10.37
CA ARG A 10 20.63 -45.99 -9.69
C ARG A 10 20.77 -46.02 -8.16
N GLY A 11 19.72 -46.54 -7.51
CA GLY A 11 19.80 -47.18 -6.21
C GLY A 11 18.81 -48.35 -6.13
N HIS A 12 19.30 -49.58 -6.33
CA HIS A 12 18.60 -50.83 -6.06
C HIS A 12 18.57 -51.11 -4.55
N GLY A 13 17.45 -51.63 -4.05
CA GLY A 13 17.31 -52.24 -2.73
C GLY A 13 16.23 -53.31 -2.77
N PHE A 14 16.65 -54.57 -2.70
CA PHE A 14 15.86 -55.80 -2.82
C PHE A 14 15.27 -56.26 -1.46
N GLY A 15 14.15 -56.98 -1.53
CA GLY A 15 13.69 -58.01 -0.57
C GLY A 15 12.73 -57.53 0.52
N LYS A 16 11.66 -58.25 0.90
CA LYS A 16 11.16 -59.59 0.54
C LYS A 16 9.82 -59.81 1.27
N ASP A 17 8.88 -60.49 0.59
CA ASP A 17 7.86 -61.43 1.11
C ASP A 17 6.80 -60.91 2.13
N GLU A 18 5.51 -61.27 2.13
CA GLU A 18 4.82 -62.48 1.67
C GLU A 18 3.27 -62.28 1.71
N ALA A 19 2.53 -62.99 0.85
CA ALA A 19 1.11 -63.43 0.95
C ALA A 19 -0.02 -62.35 0.98
N MET A 20 -1.23 -62.50 0.44
CA MET A 20 -1.99 -63.63 -0.11
C MET A 20 -3.23 -63.05 -0.86
N LYS A 21 -3.60 -63.68 -2.00
CA LYS A 21 -4.97 -63.84 -2.55
C LYS A 21 -5.89 -62.62 -2.72
N LEU A 22 -6.09 -62.20 -3.97
CA LEU A 22 -7.40 -61.75 -4.47
C LEU A 22 -7.65 -62.39 -5.83
N GLY A 23 -8.57 -63.34 -5.83
CA GLY A 23 -9.18 -63.93 -7.01
C GLY A 23 -10.68 -64.03 -6.75
N ASP A 24 -11.42 -63.64 -7.79
CA ASP A 24 -12.78 -64.05 -8.13
C ASP A 24 -13.97 -63.12 -7.83
N PHE A 25 -14.55 -62.70 -8.97
CA PHE A 25 -15.98 -62.77 -9.34
C PHE A 25 -16.93 -61.69 -8.78
N TRP A 26 -17.68 -60.95 -9.61
CA TRP A 26 -18.75 -61.46 -10.49
C TRP A 26 -19.11 -60.53 -11.66
N GLY A 27 -19.53 -61.17 -12.76
CA GLY A 27 -20.32 -60.65 -13.87
C GLY A 27 -20.12 -61.60 -15.07
N THR A 28 -21.08 -62.38 -15.56
CA THR A 28 -22.49 -62.10 -15.83
C THR A 28 -23.22 -63.41 -16.15
N ASN A 29 -24.55 -63.39 -16.00
CA ASN A 29 -25.46 -64.52 -16.15
C ASN A 29 -26.16 -64.48 -17.53
N LYS A 30 -26.03 -65.52 -18.37
CA LYS A 30 -27.04 -65.93 -19.38
C LYS A 30 -26.96 -67.45 -19.67
N HIS A 31 -28.02 -68.15 -19.26
CA HIS A 31 -28.48 -69.47 -19.73
C HIS A 31 -28.86 -69.44 -21.23
N ALA A 32 -28.92 -70.51 -22.06
CA ALA A 32 -28.91 -71.96 -21.90
C ALA A 32 -28.76 -72.67 -23.29
N VAL A 33 -28.09 -73.85 -23.33
CA VAL A 33 -28.49 -75.14 -23.99
C VAL A 33 -28.65 -75.19 -25.55
N PRO A 34 -28.28 -76.30 -26.28
CA PRO A 34 -27.14 -77.22 -26.17
C PRO A 34 -26.56 -77.72 -27.55
N SER A 35 -25.57 -78.63 -27.46
CA SER A 35 -25.27 -79.74 -28.40
C SER A 35 -24.32 -79.52 -29.59
N LYS A 36 -23.06 -79.95 -29.46
CA LYS A 36 -22.52 -81.21 -30.01
C LYS A 36 -21.01 -81.33 -29.75
N PRO A 37 -20.47 -82.56 -29.70
CA PRO A 37 -19.14 -82.86 -29.17
C PRO A 37 -18.03 -82.73 -30.22
N LYS A 38 -16.81 -82.45 -29.75
CA LYS A 38 -15.57 -82.77 -30.45
C LYS A 38 -14.96 -84.04 -29.86
N HIS A 39 -14.50 -84.86 -30.78
CA HIS A 39 -13.70 -86.07 -30.64
C HIS A 39 -12.48 -85.89 -29.73
N GLU A 40 -12.14 -86.93 -28.96
CA GLU A 40 -10.92 -87.72 -29.16
C GLU A 40 -10.80 -88.86 -28.13
N THR A 41 -10.12 -89.93 -28.56
CA THR A 41 -9.58 -91.09 -27.80
C THR A 41 -10.34 -92.42 -27.84
N ALA A 42 -9.56 -93.48 -28.15
CA ALA A 42 -9.86 -94.90 -28.40
C ALA A 42 -10.47 -95.20 -29.80
N TYR A 43 -9.76 -95.52 -30.89
CA TYR A 43 -8.44 -96.14 -31.13
C TYR A 43 -8.08 -97.30 -30.19
N SER A 44 -8.90 -98.36 -30.20
CA SER A 44 -8.46 -99.72 -29.86
C SER A 44 -9.42 -100.83 -30.34
N GLU A 45 -10.14 -100.64 -31.45
CA GLU A 45 -11.11 -101.65 -31.94
C GLU A 45 -11.14 -101.77 -33.48
N GLN A 46 -10.01 -101.55 -34.13
CA GLN A 46 -9.93 -101.58 -35.61
C GLN A 46 -8.68 -102.29 -36.18
N LEU A 47 -8.07 -103.22 -35.44
CA LEU A 47 -6.95 -104.04 -35.92
C LEU A 47 -7.14 -105.56 -35.80
N ASP A 48 -8.12 -106.06 -35.03
CA ASP A 48 -8.32 -107.51 -34.84
C ASP A 48 -9.58 -108.11 -35.51
N ALA A 49 -10.43 -107.28 -36.13
CA ALA A 49 -11.57 -107.76 -36.92
C ALA A 49 -11.26 -107.90 -38.42
N HIS A 50 -10.16 -107.31 -38.90
CA HIS A 50 -9.79 -107.31 -40.32
C HIS A 50 -8.91 -108.50 -40.74
N HIS A 51 -8.32 -109.23 -39.78
CA HIS A 51 -7.58 -110.47 -40.04
C HIS A 51 -8.43 -111.75 -39.92
N ARG A 52 -9.64 -111.68 -39.34
CA ARG A 52 -10.62 -112.79 -39.40
C ARG A 52 -11.40 -112.84 -40.72
N THR A 53 -11.52 -111.72 -41.42
CA THR A 53 -12.29 -111.61 -42.67
C THR A 53 -11.55 -112.08 -43.92
N GLN A 54 -10.22 -112.23 -43.89
CA GLN A 54 -9.49 -112.85 -45.01
C GLN A 54 -9.44 -114.39 -44.94
N LEU A 55 -9.47 -114.98 -43.73
CA LEU A 55 -9.55 -116.44 -43.55
C LEU A 55 -10.97 -116.99 -43.79
N ASP A 56 -12.01 -116.17 -43.57
CA ASP A 56 -13.40 -116.52 -43.89
C ASP A 56 -13.78 -116.24 -45.35
N MET A 57 -13.14 -115.28 -46.03
CA MET A 57 -13.29 -115.11 -47.49
C MET A 57 -12.68 -116.27 -48.30
N ALA A 58 -11.59 -116.88 -47.82
CA ALA A 58 -11.02 -118.07 -48.45
C ALA A 58 -11.90 -119.32 -48.27
N LYS A 59 -12.67 -119.41 -47.17
CA LYS A 59 -13.68 -120.46 -46.95
C LYS A 59 -14.95 -120.28 -47.77
N SER A 60 -15.32 -119.05 -48.13
CA SER A 60 -16.49 -118.80 -48.99
C SER A 60 -16.23 -118.99 -50.49
N LEU A 61 -14.97 -119.19 -50.92
CA LEU A 61 -14.56 -119.27 -52.33
C LEU A 61 -14.18 -120.68 -52.81
N GLY A 62 -14.37 -121.73 -52.01
CA GLY A 62 -14.37 -123.13 -52.49
C GLY A 62 -13.02 -123.70 -52.97
N ILE A 63 -11.90 -123.09 -52.58
CA ILE A 63 -10.56 -123.43 -53.09
C ILE A 63 -9.94 -124.66 -52.35
N GLU A 64 -10.46 -125.05 -51.17
CA GLU A 64 -9.99 -126.26 -50.46
C GLU A 64 -10.41 -127.58 -51.13
N GLU A 65 -11.48 -127.60 -51.92
CA GLU A 65 -11.95 -128.79 -52.65
C GLU A 65 -11.02 -129.14 -53.82
N PHE A 66 -10.36 -128.14 -54.39
CA PHE A 66 -9.38 -128.29 -55.47
C PHE A 66 -8.03 -128.88 -55.01
N LEU A 67 -7.70 -128.80 -53.71
CA LEU A 67 -6.41 -129.25 -53.17
C LEU A 67 -6.42 -130.70 -52.65
N LYS A 68 -7.55 -131.42 -52.69
CA LYS A 68 -7.67 -132.84 -52.26
C LYS A 68 -8.00 -133.84 -53.37
N MET A 69 -8.17 -133.41 -54.62
CA MET A 69 -8.52 -134.29 -55.73
C MET A 69 -7.29 -134.96 -56.37
N ALA A 70 -7.39 -136.25 -56.66
CA ALA A 70 -6.35 -137.02 -57.35
C ALA A 70 -6.32 -136.74 -58.87
N SER A 71 -5.14 -136.99 -59.47
CA SER A 71 -4.67 -136.51 -60.79
C SER A 71 -5.59 -136.65 -62.01
N ASP A 72 -6.56 -137.57 -62.03
CA ASP A 72 -7.39 -137.80 -63.23
C ASP A 72 -8.65 -136.89 -63.31
N ASP A 73 -9.10 -136.31 -62.20
CA ASP A 73 -10.30 -135.43 -62.20
C ASP A 73 -9.95 -133.94 -62.41
N LEU A 74 -8.71 -133.51 -62.18
CA LEU A 74 -8.27 -132.13 -62.40
C LEU A 74 -8.23 -131.74 -63.89
N CYS A 75 -7.99 -132.69 -64.79
CA CYS A 75 -7.92 -132.40 -66.23
C CYS A 75 -9.30 -132.13 -66.87
N ARG A 76 -10.42 -132.49 -66.22
CA ARG A 76 -11.78 -132.26 -66.75
C ARG A 76 -12.46 -130.99 -66.23
N GLN A 77 -11.98 -130.39 -65.14
CA GLN A 77 -12.59 -129.19 -64.53
C GLN A 77 -12.59 -127.90 -65.38
N PRO A 78 -11.57 -127.59 -66.21
CA PRO A 78 -11.60 -126.36 -67.02
C PRO A 78 -12.75 -126.34 -68.03
N ALA A 79 -13.11 -127.49 -68.59
CA ALA A 79 -14.22 -127.60 -69.54
C ALA A 79 -15.59 -127.39 -68.87
N LEU A 80 -15.76 -127.90 -67.64
CA LEU A 80 -17.00 -127.70 -66.86
C LEU A 80 -17.16 -126.24 -66.39
N LEU A 81 -16.07 -125.59 -65.97
CA LEU A 81 -16.08 -124.16 -65.62
C LEU A 81 -16.38 -123.26 -66.82
N HIS A 82 -15.82 -123.55 -68.00
CA HIS A 82 -16.14 -122.76 -69.19
C HIS A 82 -17.63 -122.87 -69.56
N THR A 83 -18.23 -124.05 -69.39
CA THR A 83 -19.67 -124.24 -69.64
C THR A 83 -20.54 -123.52 -68.59
N GLN A 84 -20.07 -123.39 -67.34
CA GLN A 84 -20.80 -122.67 -66.29
C GLN A 84 -20.66 -121.14 -66.42
N VAL A 85 -19.47 -120.64 -66.78
CA VAL A 85 -19.24 -119.20 -67.05
C VAL A 85 -20.06 -118.76 -68.25
N GLU A 86 -20.12 -119.54 -69.32
CA GLU A 86 -20.93 -119.21 -70.50
C GLU A 86 -22.43 -119.18 -70.18
N LYS A 87 -22.90 -120.05 -69.27
CA LYS A 87 -24.29 -119.97 -68.74
C LYS A 87 -24.53 -118.74 -67.87
N LEU A 88 -23.57 -118.36 -67.02
CA LEU A 88 -23.70 -117.16 -66.19
C LEU A 88 -23.62 -115.87 -67.00
N VAL A 89 -22.78 -115.81 -68.03
CA VAL A 89 -22.69 -114.68 -68.95
C VAL A 89 -23.99 -114.56 -69.75
N ASN A 90 -24.54 -115.67 -70.27
CA ASN A 90 -25.83 -115.62 -70.96
C ASN A 90 -26.98 -115.18 -70.03
N VAL A 91 -26.99 -115.61 -68.76
CA VAL A 91 -27.98 -115.14 -67.77
C VAL A 91 -27.73 -113.68 -67.39
N GLN A 92 -26.48 -113.24 -67.26
CA GLN A 92 -26.13 -111.85 -66.98
C GLN A 92 -26.49 -110.93 -68.16
N ASP A 93 -26.29 -111.38 -69.40
CA ASP A 93 -26.65 -110.65 -70.60
C ASP A 93 -28.18 -110.61 -70.77
N GLU A 94 -28.91 -111.69 -70.47
CA GLU A 94 -30.38 -111.64 -70.39
C GLU A 94 -30.86 -110.69 -69.28
N LEU A 95 -30.24 -110.70 -68.09
CA LEU A 95 -30.61 -109.80 -66.99
C LEU A 95 -30.24 -108.34 -67.29
N ALA A 96 -29.12 -108.10 -67.96
CA ALA A 96 -28.63 -106.79 -68.36
C ALA A 96 -29.48 -106.20 -69.50
N VAL A 97 -29.92 -107.02 -70.46
CA VAL A 97 -30.86 -106.58 -71.50
C VAL A 97 -32.23 -106.31 -70.91
N GLN A 98 -32.72 -107.13 -69.97
CA GLN A 98 -34.01 -106.90 -69.30
C GLN A 98 -34.01 -105.68 -68.38
N ASN A 99 -32.90 -105.37 -67.71
CA ASN A 99 -32.79 -104.26 -66.76
C ASN A 99 -31.92 -103.08 -67.25
N CYS A 100 -31.63 -103.00 -68.55
CA CYS A 100 -30.78 -101.97 -69.14
C CYS A 100 -31.32 -100.54 -68.89
N SER A 101 -32.65 -100.40 -68.82
CA SER A 101 -33.31 -99.14 -68.47
C SER A 101 -33.07 -98.71 -67.03
N LEU A 102 -33.00 -99.66 -66.08
CA LEU A 102 -32.71 -99.39 -64.67
C LEU A 102 -31.24 -98.97 -64.48
N PHE A 103 -30.31 -99.58 -65.20
CA PHE A 103 -28.90 -99.16 -65.17
C PHE A 103 -28.68 -97.78 -65.80
N LEU A 104 -29.31 -97.49 -66.94
CA LEU A 104 -29.26 -96.15 -67.55
C LEU A 104 -29.93 -95.10 -66.66
N ALA A 105 -31.06 -95.43 -66.02
CA ALA A 105 -31.71 -94.55 -65.04
C ALA A 105 -30.82 -94.30 -63.81
N SER A 106 -30.14 -95.33 -63.31
CA SER A 106 -29.21 -95.23 -62.18
C SER A 106 -27.99 -94.37 -62.53
N SER A 107 -27.40 -94.56 -63.71
CA SER A 107 -26.28 -93.75 -64.18
C SER A 107 -26.68 -92.29 -64.41
N LYS A 108 -27.88 -92.04 -64.95
CA LYS A 108 -28.41 -90.69 -65.15
C LYS A 108 -28.75 -90.00 -63.83
N ALA A 109 -29.26 -90.75 -62.85
CA ALA A 109 -29.46 -90.25 -61.50
C ALA A 109 -28.12 -89.89 -60.83
N LEU A 110 -27.07 -90.69 -61.04
CA LEU A 110 -25.75 -90.43 -60.49
C LEU A 110 -25.06 -89.22 -61.13
N SER A 111 -25.17 -89.03 -62.44
CA SER A 111 -24.66 -87.84 -63.12
C SER A 111 -25.42 -86.58 -62.71
N ASN A 112 -26.74 -86.68 -62.55
CA ASN A 112 -27.56 -85.58 -62.05
C ASN A 112 -27.16 -85.21 -60.62
N LEU A 113 -26.98 -86.20 -59.74
CA LEU A 113 -26.51 -85.98 -58.37
C LEU A 113 -25.13 -85.32 -58.34
N SER A 114 -24.19 -85.77 -59.17
CA SER A 114 -22.87 -85.15 -59.28
C SER A 114 -22.95 -83.70 -59.77
N SER A 115 -23.82 -83.40 -60.74
CA SER A 115 -24.04 -82.03 -61.20
C SER A 115 -24.68 -81.15 -60.13
N SER A 116 -25.62 -81.69 -59.35
CA SER A 116 -26.26 -80.98 -58.24
C SER A 116 -25.27 -80.70 -57.11
N ILE A 117 -24.37 -81.64 -56.80
CA ILE A 117 -23.30 -81.43 -55.82
C ILE A 117 -22.33 -80.34 -56.29
N ASN A 118 -21.96 -80.33 -57.57
CA ASN A 118 -21.11 -79.28 -58.11
C ASN A 118 -21.81 -77.91 -58.09
N SER A 119 -23.12 -77.85 -58.37
CA SER A 119 -23.88 -76.60 -58.21
C SER A 119 -23.99 -76.18 -56.75
N LEU A 120 -24.18 -77.12 -55.82
CA LEU A 120 -24.25 -76.81 -54.39
C LEU A 120 -22.90 -76.25 -53.90
N SER A 121 -21.80 -76.86 -54.34
CA SER A 121 -20.44 -76.38 -54.05
C SER A 121 -20.21 -74.98 -54.60
N ALA A 122 -20.70 -74.67 -55.80
CA ALA A 122 -20.63 -73.32 -56.36
C ALA A 122 -21.47 -72.33 -55.54
N THR A 123 -22.69 -72.69 -55.13
CA THR A 123 -23.54 -71.83 -54.29
C THR A 123 -22.95 -71.60 -52.89
N LEU A 124 -22.25 -72.59 -52.33
CA LEU A 124 -21.56 -72.44 -51.04
C LEU A 124 -20.34 -71.51 -51.17
N ALA A 125 -19.59 -71.58 -52.27
CA ALA A 125 -18.49 -70.66 -52.54
C ALA A 125 -18.99 -69.21 -52.78
N GLU A 126 -20.12 -69.02 -53.47
CA GLU A 126 -20.76 -67.71 -53.59
C GLU A 126 -21.26 -67.19 -52.25
N MET A 127 -21.81 -68.05 -51.38
CA MET A 127 -22.25 -67.66 -50.04
C MET A 127 -21.06 -67.27 -49.15
N GLU A 128 -19.93 -67.97 -49.25
CA GLU A 128 -18.69 -67.60 -48.57
C GLU A 128 -18.17 -66.23 -49.03
N HIS A 129 -18.23 -65.95 -50.34
CA HIS A 129 -17.86 -64.64 -50.88
C HIS A 129 -18.83 -63.52 -50.43
N CYS A 130 -20.11 -63.82 -50.22
CA CYS A 130 -21.11 -62.85 -49.72
C CYS A 130 -20.99 -62.56 -48.20
N ILE A 131 -20.43 -63.48 -47.41
CA ILE A 131 -20.24 -63.29 -45.95
C ILE A 131 -19.16 -62.25 -45.65
N GLN A 132 -18.10 -62.15 -46.46
CA GLN A 132 -17.01 -61.20 -46.27
C GLN A 132 -17.46 -59.71 -46.29
N PRO A 133 -18.21 -59.23 -47.30
CA PRO A 133 -18.72 -57.86 -47.31
C PRO A 133 -19.75 -57.61 -46.20
N LEU A 134 -20.50 -58.63 -45.78
CA LEU A 134 -21.44 -58.51 -44.67
C LEU A 134 -20.70 -58.31 -43.33
N HIS A 135 -19.57 -59.01 -43.13
CA HIS A 135 -18.72 -58.82 -41.96
C HIS A 135 -18.03 -57.45 -41.94
N SER A 136 -17.59 -56.92 -43.09
CA SER A 136 -17.07 -55.53 -43.15
C SER A 136 -18.18 -54.50 -42.88
N CYS A 137 -19.38 -54.70 -43.42
CA CYS A 137 -20.53 -53.84 -43.11
C CYS A 137 -20.92 -53.89 -41.63
N LEU A 138 -20.87 -55.07 -40.98
CA LEU A 138 -21.15 -55.18 -39.55
C LEU A 138 -20.08 -54.50 -38.69
N LYS A 139 -18.80 -54.53 -39.08
CA LYS A 139 -17.75 -53.78 -38.41
C LYS A 139 -17.93 -52.27 -38.58
N GLN A 140 -18.24 -51.83 -39.79
CA GLN A 140 -18.52 -50.42 -40.08
C GLN A 140 -19.76 -49.93 -39.32
N PHE A 141 -20.85 -50.71 -39.34
CA PHE A 141 -22.05 -50.43 -38.57
C PHE A 141 -21.76 -50.43 -37.06
N GLY A 142 -20.91 -51.32 -36.56
CA GLY A 142 -20.48 -51.31 -35.16
C GLY A 142 -19.72 -50.03 -34.80
N THR A 143 -18.82 -49.55 -35.67
CA THR A 143 -18.11 -48.28 -35.45
C THR A 143 -19.04 -47.07 -35.55
N GLU A 144 -19.95 -47.05 -36.52
CA GLU A 144 -20.91 -45.96 -36.73
C GLU A 144 -21.97 -45.94 -35.62
N SER A 145 -22.46 -47.10 -35.17
CA SER A 145 -23.40 -47.22 -34.06
C SER A 145 -22.76 -46.84 -32.72
N ASN A 146 -21.48 -47.17 -32.51
CA ASN A 146 -20.76 -46.72 -31.31
C ASN A 146 -20.53 -45.22 -31.36
N ALA A 147 -20.19 -44.65 -32.53
CA ALA A 147 -20.07 -43.20 -32.71
C ALA A 147 -21.42 -42.48 -32.47
N ALA A 148 -22.51 -43.01 -33.03
CA ALA A 148 -23.85 -42.48 -32.84
C ALA A 148 -24.32 -42.62 -31.37
N SER A 149 -23.98 -43.72 -30.69
CA SER A 149 -24.28 -43.89 -29.27
C SER A 149 -23.49 -42.93 -28.39
N THR A 150 -22.22 -42.65 -28.71
CA THR A 150 -21.45 -41.61 -28.03
C THR A 150 -22.01 -40.21 -28.30
N ASP A 151 -22.50 -39.95 -29.51
CA ASP A 151 -23.11 -38.68 -29.87
C ASP A 151 -24.47 -38.49 -29.15
N GLU A 152 -25.31 -39.53 -29.12
CA GLU A 152 -26.57 -39.54 -28.37
C GLU A 152 -26.35 -39.39 -26.86
N ALA A 153 -25.33 -40.04 -26.29
CA ALA A 153 -24.96 -39.84 -24.89
C ALA A 153 -24.50 -38.40 -24.63
N SER A 154 -23.72 -37.81 -25.55
CA SER A 154 -23.27 -36.42 -25.47
C SER A 154 -24.43 -35.43 -25.57
N LEU A 155 -25.39 -35.70 -26.46
CA LEU A 155 -26.62 -34.92 -26.64
C LEU A 155 -27.53 -35.02 -25.41
N HIS A 156 -27.68 -36.21 -24.82
CA HIS A 156 -28.43 -36.38 -23.59
C HIS A 156 -27.79 -35.61 -22.42
N THR A 157 -26.46 -35.62 -22.31
CA THR A 157 -25.76 -34.77 -21.32
C THR A 157 -25.96 -33.28 -21.60
N LEU A 158 -25.94 -32.85 -22.87
CA LEU A 158 -26.14 -31.45 -23.25
C LEU A 158 -27.56 -30.99 -22.93
N VAL A 159 -28.59 -31.78 -23.26
CA VAL A 159 -29.99 -31.48 -22.94
C VAL A 159 -30.22 -31.43 -21.43
N SER A 160 -29.60 -32.35 -20.67
CA SER A 160 -29.71 -32.33 -19.21
C SER A 160 -29.06 -31.10 -18.57
N THR A 161 -27.98 -30.60 -19.16
CA THR A 161 -27.22 -29.44 -18.65
C THR A 161 -27.72 -28.10 -19.21
N GLN A 162 -28.54 -28.10 -20.27
CA GLN A 162 -29.04 -26.90 -20.93
C GLN A 162 -29.79 -25.96 -19.98
N SER A 163 -30.61 -26.49 -19.07
CA SER A 163 -31.36 -25.69 -18.09
C SER A 163 -30.42 -24.99 -17.10
N SER A 164 -29.36 -25.67 -16.66
CA SER A 164 -28.34 -25.10 -15.77
C SER A 164 -27.47 -24.06 -16.50
N VAL A 165 -27.07 -24.33 -17.74
CA VAL A 165 -26.25 -23.42 -18.57
C VAL A 165 -27.01 -22.13 -18.92
N SER A 166 -28.32 -22.22 -19.16
CA SER A 166 -29.15 -21.03 -19.41
C SER A 166 -29.21 -20.12 -18.17
N GLY A 167 -29.40 -20.67 -16.97
CA GLY A 167 -29.38 -19.87 -15.73
C GLY A 167 -28.00 -19.28 -15.42
N LEU A 168 -26.93 -19.96 -15.84
CA LEU A 168 -25.56 -19.44 -15.72
C LEU A 168 -25.35 -18.20 -16.60
N LEU A 169 -25.84 -18.19 -17.84
CA LEU A 169 -25.63 -17.11 -18.81
C LEU A 169 -26.17 -15.74 -18.36
N ASP A 170 -27.17 -15.71 -17.48
CA ASP A 170 -27.76 -14.46 -16.98
C ASP A 170 -26.98 -13.83 -15.81
N LEU A 171 -26.23 -14.64 -15.06
CA LEU A 171 -25.52 -14.21 -13.84
C LEU A 171 -24.50 -13.07 -14.08
N PRO A 172 -23.69 -13.00 -15.16
CA PRO A 172 -22.75 -11.89 -15.35
C PRO A 172 -23.45 -10.55 -15.46
N SER A 173 -24.60 -10.52 -16.17
CA SER A 173 -25.41 -9.32 -16.32
C SER A 173 -26.05 -8.89 -14.98
N LEU A 174 -26.45 -9.85 -14.16
CA LEU A 174 -26.96 -9.62 -12.81
C LEU A 174 -25.87 -9.03 -11.90
N VAL A 175 -24.66 -9.60 -11.90
CA VAL A 175 -23.51 -9.10 -11.13
C VAL A 175 -23.20 -7.65 -11.48
N LEU A 176 -23.21 -7.30 -12.77
CA LEU A 176 -23.00 -5.92 -13.21
C LEU A 176 -24.11 -4.97 -12.72
N LYS A 177 -25.38 -5.39 -12.79
CA LYS A 177 -26.52 -4.61 -12.27
C LYS A 177 -26.45 -4.41 -10.76
N CYS A 178 -26.20 -5.48 -9.99
CA CYS A 178 -26.05 -5.42 -8.54
C CYS A 178 -24.85 -4.56 -8.11
N SER A 179 -23.71 -4.70 -8.81
CA SER A 179 -22.52 -3.88 -8.56
C SER A 179 -22.79 -2.39 -8.81
N ASN A 180 -23.56 -2.05 -9.85
CA ASN A 180 -23.92 -0.66 -10.14
C ASN A 180 -25.00 -0.12 -9.21
N GLY A 181 -25.87 -0.99 -8.67
CA GLY A 181 -26.92 -0.65 -7.72
C GLY A 181 -26.48 -0.52 -6.26
N GLY A 182 -25.21 -0.76 -5.93
CA GLY A 182 -24.68 -0.70 -4.56
C GLY A 182 -24.96 -1.94 -3.70
N LEU A 183 -25.58 -2.97 -4.28
CA LEU A 183 -25.85 -4.28 -3.67
C LEU A 183 -24.64 -5.20 -3.87
N HIS A 184 -23.58 -4.87 -3.13
CA HIS A 184 -22.27 -5.49 -3.31
C HIS A 184 -22.18 -6.89 -2.70
N ASP A 185 -22.89 -7.14 -1.60
CA ASP A 185 -22.89 -8.46 -0.97
C ASP A 185 -23.56 -9.48 -1.90
N GLU A 186 -24.71 -9.11 -2.48
CA GLU A 186 -25.47 -9.92 -3.44
C GLU A 186 -24.70 -10.16 -4.74
N ALA A 187 -23.99 -9.14 -5.23
CA ALA A 187 -23.13 -9.27 -6.41
C ALA A 187 -22.01 -10.29 -6.18
N VAL A 188 -21.41 -10.29 -4.98
CA VAL A 188 -20.37 -11.26 -4.63
C VAL A 188 -20.95 -12.65 -4.40
N ASP A 189 -22.12 -12.77 -3.79
CA ASP A 189 -22.79 -14.05 -3.61
C ASP A 189 -23.14 -14.71 -4.96
N ALA A 190 -23.62 -13.93 -5.93
CA ALA A 190 -23.83 -14.40 -7.30
C ALA A 190 -22.54 -14.87 -7.98
N LEU A 191 -21.42 -14.17 -7.75
CA LEU A 191 -20.11 -14.58 -8.26
C LEU A 191 -19.59 -15.87 -7.59
N MET A 192 -19.83 -16.06 -6.29
CA MET A 192 -19.43 -17.27 -5.57
C MET A 192 -20.23 -18.49 -6.03
N LEU A 193 -21.56 -18.31 -6.18
CA LEU A 193 -22.44 -19.33 -6.73
C LEU A 193 -22.00 -19.74 -8.14
N ALA A 194 -21.67 -18.77 -9.00
CA ALA A 194 -21.15 -19.04 -10.32
C ALA A 194 -19.84 -19.84 -10.29
N ASP A 195 -18.89 -19.51 -9.40
CA ASP A 195 -17.61 -20.22 -9.28
C ASP A 195 -17.79 -21.66 -8.75
N GLU A 196 -18.74 -21.87 -7.83
CA GLU A 196 -19.08 -23.20 -7.32
C GLU A 196 -19.71 -24.09 -8.39
N VAL A 197 -20.67 -23.55 -9.14
CA VAL A 197 -21.32 -24.28 -10.24
C VAL A 197 -20.33 -24.56 -11.38
N CYS A 198 -19.44 -23.60 -11.71
CA CYS A 198 -18.38 -23.83 -12.68
C CYS A 198 -17.44 -24.97 -12.22
N LYS A 199 -17.01 -24.99 -10.96
CA LYS A 199 -16.18 -26.08 -10.41
C LYS A 199 -16.90 -27.43 -10.47
N ALA A 200 -18.19 -27.46 -10.13
CA ALA A 200 -19.00 -28.68 -10.24
C ALA A 200 -19.07 -29.19 -11.68
N LEU A 201 -19.31 -28.30 -12.65
CA LEU A 201 -19.31 -28.63 -14.08
C LEU A 201 -17.95 -29.17 -14.55
N TYR A 202 -16.84 -28.54 -14.16
CA TYR A 202 -15.51 -29.05 -14.49
C TYR A 202 -15.21 -30.41 -13.85
N SER A 203 -15.69 -30.67 -12.63
CA SER A 203 -15.53 -31.97 -11.96
C SER A 203 -16.31 -33.09 -12.63
N CYS A 204 -17.50 -32.81 -13.16
CA CYS A 204 -18.32 -33.78 -13.90
C CYS A 204 -17.72 -34.17 -15.26
N VAL A 205 -16.87 -33.31 -15.85
CA VAL A 205 -16.24 -33.55 -17.16
C VAL A 205 -14.88 -34.28 -17.03
N GLY A 206 -14.42 -34.60 -15.81
CA GLY A 206 -13.28 -35.50 -15.60
C GLY A 206 -11.91 -34.95 -16.01
N LEU A 207 -11.79 -33.63 -16.22
CA LEU A 207 -10.49 -32.99 -16.46
C LEU A 207 -9.90 -32.57 -15.12
N ALA A 208 -8.87 -33.30 -14.68
CA ALA A 208 -8.10 -32.99 -13.49
C ALA A 208 -7.67 -31.52 -13.51
N ALA A 209 -8.13 -30.80 -12.50
CA ALA A 209 -7.91 -29.37 -12.31
C ALA A 209 -6.45 -29.10 -11.93
N ASP A 210 -5.56 -29.00 -12.92
CA ASP A 210 -4.26 -28.39 -12.71
C ASP A 210 -4.31 -26.91 -13.13
N ARG A 211 -4.10 -26.04 -12.14
CA ARG A 211 -4.49 -24.61 -12.19
C ARG A 211 -3.69 -23.76 -13.17
N ASP A 212 -2.63 -24.29 -13.80
CA ASP A 212 -1.73 -23.51 -14.67
C ASP A 212 -1.67 -23.97 -16.14
N SER A 213 -2.41 -25.01 -16.53
CA SER A 213 -2.33 -25.57 -17.90
C SER A 213 -3.49 -25.18 -18.83
N SER A 214 -4.22 -24.10 -18.53
CA SER A 214 -5.41 -23.67 -19.29
C SER A 214 -5.17 -23.30 -20.76
N MET A 215 -3.92 -23.29 -21.24
CA MET A 215 -3.57 -22.98 -22.63
C MET A 215 -3.14 -24.21 -23.46
N LEU A 216 -2.80 -25.35 -22.85
CA LEU A 216 -2.23 -26.50 -23.57
C LEU A 216 -3.24 -27.61 -23.91
N ILE A 217 -4.41 -27.65 -23.27
CA ILE A 217 -5.47 -28.64 -23.56
C ILE A 217 -6.27 -28.25 -24.83
N VAL A 218 -5.94 -27.12 -25.45
CA VAL A 218 -6.68 -26.55 -26.60
C VAL A 218 -6.35 -27.25 -27.94
N LYS A 219 -5.29 -28.08 -28.03
CA LYS A 219 -4.91 -28.71 -29.31
C LYS A 219 -5.42 -30.14 -29.52
N GLU A 220 -5.76 -30.91 -28.48
CA GLU A 220 -6.17 -32.32 -28.66
C GLU A 220 -7.67 -32.59 -28.43
N VAL A 221 -8.46 -31.62 -27.95
CA VAL A 221 -9.90 -31.82 -27.68
C VAL A 221 -10.79 -31.16 -28.75
N HIS A 222 -10.38 -31.24 -30.02
CA HIS A 222 -11.12 -30.60 -31.13
C HIS A 222 -12.42 -31.33 -31.54
N GLN A 223 -12.77 -32.45 -30.90
CA GLN A 223 -13.99 -33.22 -31.25
C GLN A 223 -15.21 -32.92 -30.36
N ASN A 224 -15.06 -32.30 -29.17
CA ASN A 224 -16.16 -31.99 -28.22
C ASN A 224 -16.49 -30.48 -28.15
N ALA A 225 -16.47 -29.79 -29.30
CA ALA A 225 -16.51 -28.34 -29.40
C ALA A 225 -17.81 -27.65 -28.93
N VAL A 226 -18.94 -28.37 -28.86
CA VAL A 226 -20.25 -27.76 -28.60
C VAL A 226 -20.49 -27.45 -27.12
N VAL A 227 -19.90 -28.23 -26.20
CA VAL A 227 -20.08 -28.03 -24.74
C VAL A 227 -19.00 -27.08 -24.17
N HIS A 228 -17.79 -27.08 -24.73
CA HIS A 228 -16.67 -26.29 -24.21
C HIS A 228 -16.72 -24.80 -24.59
N ALA A 229 -17.25 -24.44 -25.75
CA ALA A 229 -17.32 -23.05 -26.20
C ALA A 229 -18.22 -22.14 -25.33
N PRO A 230 -19.48 -22.50 -25.00
CA PRO A 230 -20.33 -21.65 -24.15
C PRO A 230 -19.84 -21.57 -22.71
N ALA A 231 -19.30 -22.67 -22.15
CA ALA A 231 -18.68 -22.67 -20.83
C ALA A 231 -17.44 -21.76 -20.77
N PHE A 232 -16.59 -21.79 -21.79
CA PHE A 232 -15.41 -20.92 -21.86
C PHE A 232 -15.81 -19.43 -21.96
N VAL A 233 -16.73 -19.08 -22.86
CA VAL A 233 -17.22 -17.70 -23.02
C VAL A 233 -17.83 -17.19 -21.71
N HIS A 234 -18.60 -18.02 -21.01
CA HIS A 234 -19.18 -17.68 -19.71
C HIS A 234 -18.11 -17.41 -18.64
N THR A 235 -17.08 -18.26 -18.54
CA THR A 235 -15.98 -18.03 -17.60
C THR A 235 -15.21 -16.74 -17.89
N CYS A 236 -15.05 -16.36 -19.16
CA CYS A 236 -14.44 -15.09 -19.55
C CYS A 236 -15.32 -13.90 -19.13
N GLN A 237 -16.62 -13.94 -19.42
CA GLN A 237 -17.58 -12.89 -19.01
C GLN A 237 -17.67 -12.75 -17.49
N MET A 238 -17.61 -13.87 -16.75
CA MET A 238 -17.57 -13.87 -15.29
C MET A 238 -16.30 -13.24 -14.73
N LYS A 239 -15.14 -13.53 -15.32
CA LYS A 239 -13.88 -12.88 -14.96
C LYS A 239 -13.95 -11.37 -15.19
N GLU A 240 -14.50 -10.94 -16.33
CA GLU A 240 -14.70 -9.51 -16.61
C GLU A 240 -15.66 -8.86 -15.61
N ALA A 241 -16.82 -9.46 -15.36
CA ALA A 241 -17.79 -8.96 -14.36
C ALA A 241 -17.17 -8.88 -12.96
N ARG A 242 -16.39 -9.89 -12.56
CA ARG A 242 -15.64 -9.90 -11.29
C ARG A 242 -14.62 -8.76 -11.23
N THR A 243 -13.84 -8.55 -12.28
CA THR A 243 -12.84 -7.46 -12.30
C THR A 243 -13.50 -6.08 -12.29
N SER A 244 -14.64 -5.91 -12.96
CA SER A 244 -15.41 -4.67 -12.96
C SER A 244 -16.01 -4.38 -11.57
N CYS A 245 -16.60 -5.39 -10.93
CA CYS A 245 -17.11 -5.29 -9.57
C CYS A 245 -15.99 -4.94 -8.58
N MET A 246 -14.86 -5.65 -8.66
CA MET A 246 -13.66 -5.37 -7.86
C MET A 246 -13.18 -3.92 -8.04
N LYS A 247 -13.03 -3.44 -9.28
CA LYS A 247 -12.63 -2.05 -9.57
C LYS A 247 -13.60 -1.04 -8.97
N THR A 248 -14.90 -1.33 -9.03
CA THR A 248 -15.95 -0.48 -8.46
C THR A 248 -15.87 -0.42 -6.94
N LEU A 249 -15.77 -1.58 -6.28
CA LEU A 249 -15.60 -1.69 -4.83
C LEU A 249 -14.34 -0.96 -4.33
N LEU A 250 -13.21 -1.18 -5.01
CA LEU A 250 -11.93 -0.51 -4.68
C LEU A 250 -12.00 1.01 -4.88
N ARG A 251 -12.75 1.48 -5.89
CA ARG A 251 -12.99 2.92 -6.10
C ARG A 251 -13.83 3.50 -4.97
N LEU A 252 -14.92 2.85 -4.58
CA LEU A 252 -15.78 3.29 -3.48
C LEU A 252 -15.05 3.29 -2.13
N LEU A 253 -14.17 2.30 -1.91
CA LEU A 253 -13.36 2.21 -0.70
C LEU A 253 -12.46 3.44 -0.50
N GLY A 254 -11.98 4.05 -1.58
CA GLY A 254 -11.20 5.28 -1.53
C GLY A 254 -12.02 6.55 -1.24
N GLN A 255 -13.26 6.60 -1.74
CA GLN A 255 -14.11 7.79 -1.69
C GLN A 255 -14.77 8.02 -0.31
N HIS A 256 -15.06 6.95 0.43
CA HIS A 256 -15.74 7.09 1.72
C HIS A 256 -14.75 7.39 2.86
N ALA A 257 -14.92 8.55 3.51
CA ALA A 257 -14.14 8.91 4.71
C ALA A 257 -14.68 8.29 6.02
N GLN A 258 -15.94 7.90 6.03
CA GLN A 258 -16.59 7.29 7.19
C GLN A 258 -16.31 5.79 7.29
N LEU A 259 -16.11 5.29 8.50
CA LEU A 259 -15.81 3.88 8.76
C LEU A 259 -16.93 2.93 8.34
N SER A 260 -18.19 3.29 8.59
CA SER A 260 -19.35 2.40 8.36
C SER A 260 -19.50 1.99 6.87
N PRO A 261 -19.50 2.91 5.88
CA PRO A 261 -19.47 2.53 4.47
C PRO A 261 -18.23 1.72 4.07
N SER A 262 -17.02 2.08 4.55
CA SER A 262 -15.80 1.33 4.23
C SER A 262 -15.87 -0.11 4.73
N MET A 263 -16.37 -0.33 5.94
CA MET A 263 -16.54 -1.67 6.54
C MET A 263 -17.49 -2.55 5.71
N LYS A 264 -18.59 -1.99 5.20
CA LYS A 264 -19.52 -2.71 4.31
C LYS A 264 -18.86 -3.18 3.01
N LEU A 265 -17.84 -2.48 2.51
CA LEU A 265 -17.13 -2.83 1.28
C LEU A 265 -16.03 -3.87 1.49
N ILE A 266 -15.47 -3.95 2.70
CA ILE A 266 -14.35 -4.84 3.02
C ILE A 266 -14.77 -6.31 3.05
N GLY A 267 -15.97 -6.62 3.54
CA GLY A 267 -16.53 -7.97 3.52
C GLY A 267 -16.58 -8.57 2.10
N PRO A 268 -17.29 -7.91 1.14
CA PRO A 268 -17.26 -8.26 -0.29
C PRO A 268 -15.85 -8.42 -0.85
N LEU A 269 -14.93 -7.50 -0.56
CA LEU A 269 -13.57 -7.53 -1.08
C LEU A 269 -12.75 -8.72 -0.57
N ARG A 270 -12.91 -9.08 0.72
CA ARG A 270 -12.28 -10.28 1.30
C ARG A 270 -12.80 -11.56 0.64
N ARG A 271 -14.12 -11.62 0.37
CA ARG A 271 -14.77 -12.76 -0.30
C ARG A 271 -14.29 -12.90 -1.76
N LEU A 272 -14.04 -11.80 -2.46
CA LEU A 272 -13.47 -11.79 -3.82
C LEU A 272 -11.97 -12.16 -3.89
N SER A 273 -11.42 -12.81 -2.87
CA SER A 273 -10.06 -13.39 -2.84
C SER A 273 -8.92 -12.37 -2.93
N CYS A 274 -9.17 -11.11 -2.54
CA CYS A 274 -8.08 -10.17 -2.31
C CYS A 274 -7.25 -10.63 -1.11
N SER A 275 -5.94 -10.78 -1.29
CA SER A 275 -5.05 -10.96 -0.14
C SER A 275 -5.18 -9.76 0.81
N GLU A 276 -5.06 -10.01 2.10
CA GLU A 276 -5.20 -8.95 3.10
C GLU A 276 -4.13 -7.87 2.90
N GLU A 277 -2.94 -8.26 2.44
CA GLU A 277 -1.86 -7.37 2.06
C GLU A 277 -2.21 -6.44 0.89
N GLN A 278 -2.81 -6.98 -0.17
CA GLN A 278 -3.26 -6.16 -1.30
C GLN A 278 -4.37 -5.21 -0.88
N LEU A 279 -5.28 -5.65 -0.01
CA LEU A 279 -6.38 -4.80 0.49
C LEU A 279 -5.85 -3.62 1.31
N ARG A 280 -4.89 -3.87 2.21
CA ARG A 280 -4.17 -2.83 2.98
C ARG A 280 -3.52 -1.80 2.06
N MET A 281 -2.78 -2.27 1.05
CA MET A 281 -2.08 -1.41 0.10
C MET A 281 -3.03 -0.59 -0.78
N GLN A 282 -4.09 -1.22 -1.30
CA GLN A 282 -5.09 -0.53 -2.12
C GLN A 282 -5.87 0.49 -1.31
N TYR A 283 -6.20 0.20 -0.05
CA TYR A 283 -6.84 1.16 0.84
C TYR A 283 -5.99 2.43 0.99
N LEU A 284 -4.73 2.27 1.44
CA LEU A 284 -3.83 3.41 1.64
C LEU A 284 -3.59 4.18 0.35
N ARG A 285 -3.29 3.50 -0.77
CA ARG A 285 -3.06 4.16 -2.08
C ARG A 285 -4.24 5.01 -2.54
N ARG A 286 -5.47 4.54 -2.34
CA ARG A 286 -6.66 5.26 -2.80
C ARG A 286 -6.96 6.47 -1.91
N ARG A 287 -6.77 6.34 -0.60
CA ARG A 287 -6.91 7.46 0.35
C ARG A 287 -5.80 8.49 0.15
N ASP A 288 -4.59 8.03 -0.11
CA ASP A 288 -3.44 8.89 -0.39
C ASP A 288 -3.62 9.72 -1.66
N ALA A 289 -4.28 9.18 -2.70
CA ALA A 289 -4.59 9.95 -3.90
C ALA A 289 -5.49 11.17 -3.62
N GLU A 290 -6.47 11.02 -2.73
CA GLU A 290 -7.35 12.12 -2.31
C GLU A 290 -6.63 13.10 -1.38
N ILE A 291 -5.89 12.59 -0.39
CA ILE A 291 -5.09 13.42 0.51
C ILE A 291 -4.05 14.21 -0.27
N SER A 292 -3.39 13.60 -1.26
CA SER A 292 -2.43 14.26 -2.16
C SER A 292 -3.06 15.37 -2.99
N ARG A 293 -4.35 15.29 -3.31
CA ARG A 293 -5.08 16.40 -3.95
C ARG A 293 -5.25 17.56 -2.97
N GLN A 294 -5.66 17.28 -1.74
CA GLN A 294 -5.81 18.30 -0.69
C GLN A 294 -4.47 18.93 -0.29
N ARG A 295 -3.38 18.15 -0.27
CA ARG A 295 -2.01 18.65 -0.05
C ARG A 295 -1.62 19.72 -1.07
N ARG A 296 -1.79 19.44 -2.36
CA ARG A 296 -1.51 20.41 -3.43
C ARG A 296 -2.35 21.67 -3.29
N ASN A 297 -3.60 21.55 -2.85
CA ASN A 297 -4.44 22.72 -2.58
C ASN A 297 -3.89 23.54 -1.42
N ALA A 298 -3.47 22.91 -0.31
CA ALA A 298 -2.87 23.60 0.82
C ALA A 298 -1.52 24.26 0.47
N GLU A 299 -0.70 23.60 -0.35
CA GLU A 299 0.53 24.17 -0.91
C GLU A 299 0.25 25.40 -1.78
N GLY A 300 -0.76 25.33 -2.65
CA GLY A 300 -1.20 26.47 -3.45
C GLY A 300 -1.72 27.62 -2.58
N SER A 301 -2.46 27.33 -1.52
CA SER A 301 -2.88 28.34 -0.54
C SER A 301 -1.70 29.02 0.16
N CYS A 302 -0.59 28.31 0.39
CA CYS A 302 0.63 28.90 0.97
C CYS A 302 1.28 29.94 0.05
N GLU A 303 1.05 29.89 -1.27
CA GLU A 303 1.59 30.89 -2.20
C GLU A 303 0.89 32.24 -2.04
N THR A 304 -0.42 32.22 -1.79
CA THR A 304 -1.24 33.43 -1.57
C THR A 304 -1.17 33.93 -0.13
N ASP A 305 -1.33 33.01 0.83
CA ASP A 305 -1.33 33.29 2.27
C ASP A 305 -0.68 32.09 3.01
N PRO A 306 0.58 32.24 3.45
CA PRO A 306 1.29 31.16 4.14
C PRO A 306 0.62 30.76 5.46
N ALA A 307 -0.01 31.69 6.18
CA ALA A 307 -0.65 31.37 7.45
C ALA A 307 -1.89 30.49 7.24
N HIS A 308 -2.75 30.88 6.30
CA HIS A 308 -3.91 30.09 5.93
C HIS A 308 -3.52 28.71 5.36
N GLY A 309 -2.52 28.66 4.48
CA GLY A 309 -2.05 27.42 3.89
C GLY A 309 -1.46 26.44 4.92
N LEU A 310 -0.62 26.91 5.85
CA LEU A 310 -0.07 26.08 6.92
C LEU A 310 -1.16 25.60 7.91
N CYS A 311 -2.14 26.46 8.23
CA CYS A 311 -3.30 26.05 9.02
C CYS A 311 -4.10 24.95 8.30
N ALA A 312 -4.38 25.11 7.00
CA ALA A 312 -5.08 24.11 6.21
C ALA A 312 -4.30 22.78 6.14
N ALA A 313 -2.98 22.84 6.00
CA ALA A 313 -2.12 21.66 6.02
C ALA A 313 -2.12 20.95 7.39
N SER A 314 -2.11 21.71 8.49
CA SER A 314 -2.22 21.15 9.84
C SER A 314 -3.58 20.49 10.11
N GLU A 315 -4.66 21.08 9.60
CA GLU A 315 -6.01 20.53 9.68
C GLU A 315 -6.18 19.27 8.83
N LEU A 316 -5.58 19.24 7.63
CA LEU A 316 -5.53 18.05 6.78
C LEU A 316 -4.88 16.86 7.50
N LEU A 317 -3.78 17.09 8.21
CA LEU A 317 -3.19 16.08 9.07
C LEU A 317 -4.18 15.65 10.15
N ARG A 318 -4.68 16.60 10.95
CA ARG A 318 -5.51 16.35 12.13
C ARG A 318 -6.82 15.64 11.82
N VAL A 319 -7.41 15.88 10.65
CA VAL A 319 -8.72 15.36 10.25
C VAL A 319 -8.57 14.18 9.30
N ASP A 320 -8.15 14.41 8.06
CA ASP A 320 -8.23 13.39 7.01
C ASP A 320 -7.17 12.30 7.14
N VAL A 321 -5.93 12.68 7.44
CA VAL A 321 -4.82 11.71 7.65
C VAL A 321 -5.06 10.90 8.91
N LEU A 322 -5.38 11.57 10.02
CA LEU A 322 -5.68 10.89 11.29
C LEU A 322 -6.88 9.95 11.16
N GLN A 323 -7.98 10.41 10.53
CA GLN A 323 -9.16 9.57 10.34
C GLN A 323 -8.85 8.35 9.47
N THR A 324 -8.03 8.51 8.43
CA THR A 324 -7.59 7.40 7.59
C THR A 324 -6.77 6.38 8.38
N ALA A 325 -5.87 6.82 9.27
CA ALA A 325 -5.10 5.94 10.14
C ALA A 325 -5.96 5.24 11.21
N ILE A 326 -6.93 5.94 11.81
CA ILE A 326 -7.89 5.36 12.75
C ILE A 326 -8.76 4.31 12.04
N ASN A 327 -9.30 4.63 10.87
CA ASN A 327 -10.10 3.71 10.07
C ASN A 327 -9.28 2.48 9.68
N TYR A 328 -8.04 2.65 9.23
CA TYR A 328 -7.13 1.56 8.91
C TYR A 328 -6.96 0.60 10.11
N ARG A 329 -6.69 1.15 11.30
CA ARG A 329 -6.56 0.35 12.53
C ARG A 329 -7.86 -0.38 12.88
N ALA A 330 -9.01 0.28 12.73
CA ALA A 330 -10.31 -0.37 12.98
C ALA A 330 -10.59 -1.52 12.01
N ILE A 331 -10.14 -1.41 10.76
CA ILE A 331 -10.35 -2.40 9.70
C ILE A 331 -9.39 -3.59 9.82
N PHE A 332 -8.11 -3.32 10.08
CA PHE A 332 -7.01 -4.30 9.99
C PHE A 332 -6.38 -4.67 11.35
N GLY A 333 -6.85 -4.07 12.44
CA GLY A 333 -6.47 -4.38 13.82
C GLY A 333 -5.15 -3.79 14.30
N SER A 334 -4.05 -4.03 13.58
CA SER A 334 -2.69 -3.65 14.01
C SER A 334 -2.06 -2.54 13.18
N THR A 335 -1.18 -1.75 13.82
CA THR A 335 -0.21 -0.90 13.12
C THR A 335 0.86 -1.77 12.50
N ASP A 336 0.88 -1.82 11.18
CA ASP A 336 1.96 -2.44 10.42
C ASP A 336 2.99 -1.38 9.98
N GLY A 337 4.15 -1.86 9.52
CA GLY A 337 5.18 -0.98 8.96
C GLY A 337 4.70 -0.14 7.78
N ARG A 338 3.64 -0.58 7.07
CA ARG A 338 3.06 0.13 5.92
C ARG A 338 2.30 1.38 6.36
N LEU A 339 1.43 1.27 7.37
CA LEU A 339 0.78 2.44 7.94
C LEU A 339 1.80 3.42 8.54
N SER A 340 2.82 2.90 9.24
CA SER A 340 3.86 3.75 9.81
C SER A 340 4.67 4.48 8.74
N ALA A 341 5.06 3.80 7.66
CA ALA A 341 5.74 4.42 6.52
C ALA A 341 4.87 5.49 5.85
N TRP A 342 3.59 5.18 5.60
CA TRP A 342 2.66 6.14 5.02
C TRP A 342 2.47 7.37 5.92
N LEU A 343 2.28 7.19 7.23
CA LEU A 343 2.21 8.30 8.19
C LEU A 343 3.49 9.13 8.23
N ALA A 344 4.66 8.49 8.15
CA ALA A 344 5.94 9.18 8.09
C ALA A 344 6.04 10.06 6.82
N GLU A 345 5.58 9.57 5.66
CA GLU A 345 5.48 10.39 4.44
C GLU A 345 4.51 11.58 4.62
N GLN A 346 3.40 11.37 5.34
CA GLN A 346 2.45 12.45 5.68
C GLN A 346 3.08 13.55 6.51
N VAL A 347 3.77 13.16 7.57
CA VAL A 347 4.47 14.09 8.47
C VAL A 347 5.65 14.76 7.77
N HIS A 348 6.46 14.00 7.02
CA HIS A 348 7.64 14.54 6.34
C HIS A 348 7.28 15.63 5.33
N TRP A 349 6.22 15.42 4.55
CA TRP A 349 5.66 16.45 3.67
C TRP A 349 5.33 17.73 4.44
N PHE A 350 4.62 17.60 5.57
CA PHE A 350 4.20 18.76 6.36
C PHE A 350 5.39 19.50 6.99
N VAL A 351 6.35 18.77 7.55
CA VAL A 351 7.59 19.35 8.10
C VAL A 351 8.34 20.12 7.01
N THR A 352 8.50 19.51 5.83
CA THR A 352 9.17 20.15 4.69
C THR A 352 8.44 21.42 4.23
N LEU A 353 7.11 21.41 4.27
CA LEU A 353 6.30 22.59 3.95
C LEU A 353 6.50 23.71 4.98
N VAL A 354 6.51 23.38 6.27
CA VAL A 354 6.79 24.36 7.34
C VAL A 354 8.19 24.94 7.18
N ASP A 355 9.20 24.11 6.97
CA ASP A 355 10.58 24.56 6.77
C ASP A 355 10.72 25.46 5.52
N LYS A 356 10.04 25.10 4.43
CA LYS A 356 10.03 25.88 3.20
C LYS A 356 9.41 27.26 3.41
N GLU A 357 8.24 27.33 4.04
CA GLU A 357 7.49 28.58 4.18
C GLU A 357 8.05 29.47 5.31
N LEU A 358 8.54 28.89 6.41
CA LEU A 358 9.11 29.66 7.53
C LEU A 358 10.60 29.96 7.35
N LEU A 359 11.43 28.99 6.96
CA LEU A 359 12.89 29.18 6.96
C LEU A 359 13.41 29.60 5.58
N GLN A 360 13.14 28.81 4.55
CA GLN A 360 13.73 29.02 3.22
C GLN A 360 13.24 30.30 2.55
N ARG A 361 11.93 30.57 2.59
CA ARG A 361 11.34 31.77 1.96
C ARG A 361 11.61 33.06 2.73
N SER A 362 11.89 32.98 4.03
CA SER A 362 12.30 34.14 4.82
C SER A 362 13.81 34.40 4.74
N GLY A 363 14.56 33.63 3.94
CA GLY A 363 16.00 33.81 3.77
C GLY A 363 16.82 33.37 4.99
N ILE A 364 16.22 32.60 5.90
CA ILE A 364 16.90 31.95 7.01
C ILE A 364 17.56 30.69 6.46
N ALA A 365 18.64 30.86 5.69
CA ALA A 365 19.37 29.72 5.14
C ALA A 365 20.06 28.94 6.27
N ASP A 366 19.98 27.60 6.23
CA ASP A 366 20.75 26.69 7.08
C ASP A 366 22.27 26.90 6.84
N SER A 367 22.93 27.74 7.63
CA SER A 367 24.33 27.48 7.97
C SER A 367 24.33 26.24 8.86
N ALA A 368 24.41 25.07 8.23
CA ALA A 368 24.41 23.76 8.88
C ALA A 368 25.58 23.53 9.89
N ASP A 369 26.42 24.54 10.14
CA ASP A 369 27.55 24.51 11.07
C ASP A 369 27.29 25.23 12.42
N ASP A 370 26.20 25.99 12.60
CA ASP A 370 26.00 26.77 13.84
C ASP A 370 25.39 25.98 15.01
N PHE A 371 24.99 24.73 14.77
CA PHE A 371 24.22 23.94 15.74
C PHE A 371 25.03 23.31 16.88
N LYS A 372 26.33 23.63 17.02
CA LYS A 372 27.16 23.11 18.12
C LYS A 372 27.73 24.13 19.09
N GLY A 373 27.48 25.43 18.97
CA GLY A 373 28.03 26.32 19.99
C GLY A 373 27.89 27.83 19.80
N ILE A 374 27.03 28.32 18.91
CA ILE A 374 26.79 29.76 18.84
C ILE A 374 25.52 30.06 19.61
N GLY A 375 25.70 30.61 20.81
CA GLY A 375 24.60 31.18 21.57
C GLY A 375 23.89 32.29 20.78
N PRO A 376 22.89 32.95 21.36
CA PRO A 376 22.22 34.11 20.76
C PRO A 376 23.17 35.33 20.78
N LEU A 377 24.38 35.20 20.25
CA LEU A 377 25.35 36.26 20.18
C LEU A 377 25.06 37.05 18.91
N LEU A 378 24.65 38.31 19.09
CA LEU A 378 24.75 39.26 17.98
C LEU A 378 26.22 39.36 17.62
N ASP A 379 26.57 39.09 16.36
CA ASP A 379 27.92 39.36 15.86
C ASP A 379 28.10 40.88 15.82
N LEU A 380 28.63 41.40 16.92
CA LEU A 380 28.79 42.82 17.14
C LEU A 380 29.68 43.47 16.07
N ALA A 381 30.67 42.74 15.55
CA ALA A 381 31.57 43.22 14.50
C ALA A 381 30.86 43.29 13.15
N ALA A 382 30.04 42.30 12.82
CA ALA A 382 29.21 42.34 11.60
C ALA A 382 28.09 43.39 11.68
N LEU A 383 27.54 43.63 12.87
CA LEU A 383 26.50 44.64 13.09
C LEU A 383 27.08 46.07 13.01
N GLU A 384 28.24 46.34 13.61
CA GLU A 384 28.98 47.60 13.44
C GLU A 384 29.35 47.85 11.97
N ALA A 385 29.77 46.82 11.24
CA ALA A 385 29.98 46.91 9.79
C ALA A 385 28.68 47.13 9.00
N SER A 386 27.55 46.60 9.47
CA SER A 386 26.24 46.78 8.85
C SER A 386 25.64 48.17 9.06
N VAL A 387 25.91 48.83 10.20
CA VAL A 387 25.55 50.25 10.43
C VAL A 387 26.21 51.14 9.38
N ALA A 388 27.45 50.82 8.97
CA ALA A 388 28.15 51.53 7.90
C ALA A 388 27.67 51.16 6.48
N GLN A 389 26.96 50.04 6.29
CA GLN A 389 26.54 49.48 4.99
C GLN A 389 25.02 49.30 4.85
N ALA A 390 24.21 50.00 5.66
CA ALA A 390 22.76 49.81 5.82
C ALA A 390 21.92 49.80 4.52
N ASN A 391 22.48 50.22 3.39
CA ASN A 391 21.79 50.29 2.10
C ASN A 391 21.89 49.01 1.22
N LEU A 392 22.64 47.96 1.61
CA LEU A 392 22.96 46.83 0.71
C LEU A 392 22.56 45.43 1.20
N ARG A 393 22.01 45.25 2.41
CA ARG A 393 21.64 43.92 2.91
C ARG A 393 20.19 43.58 2.54
N ASN A 394 19.97 42.43 1.90
CA ASN A 394 18.63 41.88 1.68
C ASN A 394 17.94 41.67 3.04
N VAL A 395 17.00 42.55 3.36
CA VAL A 395 16.17 42.45 4.57
C VAL A 395 15.33 41.16 4.45
N PRO A 396 15.41 40.22 5.41
CA PRO A 396 14.60 39.01 5.34
C PRO A 396 13.11 39.38 5.34
N ASN A 397 12.41 38.94 4.30
CA ASN A 397 10.98 39.19 4.14
C ASN A 397 10.19 38.11 4.90
N PHE A 398 9.79 38.46 6.12
CA PHE A 398 8.90 37.64 6.93
C PHE A 398 7.47 37.75 6.41
N ARG A 399 6.96 36.68 5.80
CA ARG A 399 5.59 36.64 5.24
C ARG A 399 4.51 36.29 6.27
N VAL A 400 4.90 35.77 7.44
CA VAL A 400 3.97 35.33 8.49
C VAL A 400 4.17 36.23 9.71
N GLY A 401 3.11 36.91 10.16
CA GLY A 401 3.16 37.70 11.39
C GLY A 401 3.27 36.81 12.64
N LEU A 402 3.75 37.36 13.76
CA LEU A 402 3.89 36.59 15.02
C LEU A 402 2.54 36.12 15.57
N LEU A 403 1.48 36.94 15.44
CA LEU A 403 0.13 36.55 15.81
C LEU A 403 -0.38 35.35 14.98
N ASP A 404 -0.22 35.42 13.66
CA ASP A 404 -0.57 34.32 12.76
C ASP A 404 0.25 33.08 13.08
N LEU A 405 1.55 33.25 13.35
CA LEU A 405 2.44 32.17 13.77
C LEU A 405 1.97 31.47 15.05
N ALA A 406 1.48 32.22 16.04
CA ALA A 406 0.91 31.66 17.26
C ALA A 406 -0.33 30.81 16.97
N THR A 407 -1.18 31.25 16.03
CA THR A 407 -2.34 30.44 15.60
C THR A 407 -1.91 29.15 14.91
N ILE A 408 -0.93 29.22 14.01
CA ILE A 408 -0.37 28.07 13.30
C ILE A 408 0.27 27.11 14.32
N PHE A 409 1.12 27.61 15.21
CA PHE A 409 1.78 26.81 16.25
C PHE A 409 0.77 26.03 17.09
N ARG A 410 -0.31 26.70 17.54
CA ARG A 410 -1.40 26.06 18.28
C ARG A 410 -2.10 24.97 17.47
N GLN A 411 -2.39 25.22 16.19
CA GLN A 411 -3.02 24.21 15.32
C GLN A 411 -2.10 23.02 15.06
N VAL A 412 -0.80 23.26 14.86
CA VAL A 412 0.21 22.20 14.70
C VAL A 412 0.35 21.38 15.97
N TYR A 413 0.36 22.02 17.15
CA TYR A 413 0.37 21.33 18.43
C TYR A 413 -0.86 20.45 18.60
N ASN A 414 -2.05 20.97 18.28
CA ASN A 414 -3.30 20.23 18.32
C ASN A 414 -3.27 19.03 17.36
N ALA A 415 -2.78 19.21 16.13
CA ALA A 415 -2.62 18.13 15.16
C ALA A 415 -1.65 17.06 15.68
N ALA A 416 -0.46 17.44 16.17
CA ALA A 416 0.52 16.51 16.69
C ALA A 416 0.04 15.77 17.94
N SER A 417 -0.71 16.45 18.82
CA SER A 417 -1.35 15.83 20.00
C SER A 417 -2.39 14.79 19.57
N ALA A 418 -3.20 15.09 18.55
CA ALA A 418 -4.17 14.15 18.01
C ALA A 418 -3.51 12.90 17.40
N PHE A 419 -2.32 13.04 16.78
CA PHE A 419 -1.54 11.92 16.23
C PHE A 419 -0.98 10.96 17.29
N ARG A 420 -0.93 11.37 18.57
CA ARG A 420 -0.56 10.45 19.66
C ARG A 420 -1.52 9.26 19.74
N ARG A 421 -2.78 9.43 19.34
CA ARG A 421 -3.78 8.34 19.23
C ARG A 421 -3.32 7.25 18.24
N VAL A 422 -2.54 7.64 17.24
CA VAL A 422 -1.93 6.73 16.25
C VAL A 422 -0.44 6.47 16.52
N GLN A 423 0.02 6.67 17.76
CA GLN A 423 1.42 6.43 18.18
C GLN A 423 2.46 7.16 17.31
N CYS A 424 2.08 8.30 16.75
CA CYS A 424 2.96 9.16 15.99
C CYS A 424 3.03 10.51 16.71
N TYR A 425 4.24 11.03 16.96
CA TYR A 425 4.41 12.34 17.57
C TYR A 425 5.54 13.09 16.87
N PHE A 426 5.17 14.13 16.11
CA PHE A 426 6.07 14.87 15.23
C PHE A 426 6.34 16.31 15.70
N PHE A 427 5.67 16.76 16.76
CA PHE A 427 5.78 18.14 17.24
C PHE A 427 7.23 18.59 17.52
N PRO A 428 8.12 17.79 18.16
CA PRO A 428 9.47 18.24 18.48
C PRO A 428 10.29 18.64 17.25
N VAL A 429 10.05 18.00 16.11
CA VAL A 429 10.75 18.31 14.86
C VAL A 429 10.28 19.66 14.31
N VAL A 430 8.97 19.91 14.33
CA VAL A 430 8.40 21.16 13.81
C VAL A 430 8.63 22.33 14.78
N ALA A 431 8.64 22.08 16.08
CA ALA A 431 8.89 23.10 17.11
C ALA A 431 10.23 23.81 16.88
N LEU A 432 11.28 23.08 16.45
CA LEU A 432 12.58 23.67 16.12
C LEU A 432 12.49 24.70 14.97
N ALA A 433 11.62 24.47 13.99
CA ALA A 433 11.42 25.42 12.90
C ALA A 433 10.74 26.71 13.38
N PHE A 434 9.73 26.58 14.25
CA PHE A 434 9.09 27.73 14.91
C PHE A 434 10.08 28.51 15.78
N ASP A 435 10.88 27.81 16.59
CA ASP A 435 11.88 28.44 17.47
C ASP A 435 12.90 29.26 16.67
N ARG A 436 13.42 28.67 15.57
CA ARG A 436 14.34 29.34 14.66
C ARG A 436 13.70 30.57 14.01
N TYR A 437 12.44 30.47 13.59
CA TYR A 437 11.71 31.57 12.97
C TYR A 437 11.50 32.73 13.94
N VAL A 438 10.97 32.45 15.13
CA VAL A 438 10.73 33.47 16.17
C VAL A 438 12.03 34.15 16.58
N ALA A 439 13.10 33.37 16.80
CA ALA A 439 14.41 33.93 17.10
C ALA A 439 14.94 34.84 15.97
N ALA A 440 14.73 34.47 14.70
CA ALA A 440 15.14 35.28 13.55
C ALA A 440 14.34 36.59 13.44
N VAL A 441 13.02 36.55 13.65
CA VAL A 441 12.16 37.74 13.65
C VAL A 441 12.59 38.72 14.74
N HIS A 442 12.78 38.23 15.97
CA HIS A 442 13.21 39.09 17.08
C HIS A 442 14.63 39.62 16.88
N ARG A 443 15.54 38.80 16.33
CA ARG A 443 16.90 39.26 15.98
C ARG A 443 16.84 40.41 14.97
N GLN A 444 16.08 40.28 13.89
CA GLN A 444 15.95 41.36 12.89
C GLN A 444 15.39 42.64 13.51
N ARG A 445 14.36 42.55 14.36
CA ARG A 445 13.80 43.72 15.06
C ARG A 445 14.85 44.39 15.95
N VAL A 446 15.57 43.60 16.75
CA VAL A 446 16.64 44.09 17.63
C VAL A 446 17.78 44.75 16.84
N GLU A 447 18.21 44.15 15.72
CA GLU A 447 19.21 44.73 14.83
C GLU A 447 18.73 46.07 14.25
N GLY A 448 17.47 46.16 13.84
CA GLY A 448 16.87 47.41 13.38
C GLY A 448 16.87 48.50 14.45
N ILE A 449 16.59 48.14 15.71
CA ILE A 449 16.65 49.07 16.85
C ILE A 449 18.09 49.55 17.09
N ALA A 450 19.07 48.64 17.04
CA ALA A 450 20.48 48.99 17.22
C ALA A 450 20.96 50.00 16.16
N VAL A 451 20.57 49.79 14.89
CA VAL A 451 20.91 50.71 13.78
C VAL A 451 20.22 52.06 13.97
N ALA A 452 18.91 52.07 14.27
CA ALA A 452 18.15 53.30 14.48
C ALA A 452 18.67 54.10 15.67
N PHE A 453 19.04 53.43 16.77
CA PHE A 453 19.67 54.09 17.93
C PHE A 453 21.03 54.67 17.57
N SER A 454 21.86 53.94 16.84
CA SER A 454 23.20 54.41 16.44
C SER A 454 23.10 55.66 15.56
N GLN A 455 22.20 55.66 14.57
CA GLN A 455 21.93 56.84 13.74
C GLN A 455 21.37 58.00 14.56
N SER A 456 20.41 57.71 15.45
CA SER A 456 19.80 58.72 16.31
C SER A 456 20.81 59.34 17.28
N ILE A 457 21.85 58.62 17.71
CA ILE A 457 22.92 59.15 18.56
C ILE A 457 23.94 59.94 17.75
N ASP A 458 24.29 59.50 16.54
CA ASP A 458 25.24 60.21 15.66
C ASP A 458 24.70 61.56 15.19
N GLU A 459 23.38 61.69 15.00
CA GLU A 459 22.70 62.93 14.59
C GLU A 459 22.30 63.83 15.78
N TYR A 460 22.47 63.39 17.03
CA TYR A 460 21.93 64.09 18.18
C TYR A 460 22.87 65.20 18.69
N ASP A 461 22.37 66.45 18.68
CA ASP A 461 23.09 67.65 19.13
C ASP A 461 23.13 67.84 20.67
N TRP A 462 22.74 66.82 21.46
CA TRP A 462 22.70 66.85 22.93
C TRP A 462 21.80 67.93 23.54
N LEU A 463 20.81 68.40 22.77
CA LEU A 463 19.85 69.41 23.22
C LEU A 463 18.70 68.74 23.98
N PRO A 464 18.46 69.10 25.26
CA PRO A 464 17.38 68.52 26.04
C PRO A 464 16.02 69.03 25.55
N SER A 465 15.07 68.11 25.39
CA SER A 465 13.68 68.47 25.11
C SER A 465 13.02 69.06 26.36
N THR A 466 12.40 70.24 26.26
CA THR A 466 11.67 70.88 27.37
C THR A 466 10.29 70.26 27.62
N ALA A 467 9.86 69.30 26.80
CA ALA A 467 8.54 68.66 26.90
C ALA A 467 8.28 67.98 28.26
N HIS A 468 9.32 67.46 28.92
CA HIS A 468 9.22 66.80 30.23
C HIS A 468 8.81 67.78 31.35
N LEU A 469 9.25 69.05 31.30
CA LEU A 469 8.95 70.06 32.33
C LEU A 469 7.48 70.48 32.30
N SER A 470 6.90 70.59 31.10
CA SER A 470 5.48 70.91 30.92
C SER A 470 4.57 69.78 31.43
N LEU A 471 4.96 68.51 31.23
CA LEU A 471 4.20 67.34 31.68
C LEU A 471 4.25 67.15 33.20
N LEU A 472 5.39 67.41 33.83
CA LEU A 472 5.58 67.35 35.29
C LEU A 472 4.91 68.51 36.05
N GLY A 473 4.53 69.58 35.35
CA GLY A 473 3.89 70.77 35.93
C GLY A 473 2.38 70.86 35.73
N ALA A 474 1.83 70.28 34.66
CA ALA A 474 0.47 70.61 34.20
C ALA A 474 -0.63 69.57 34.47
N SER A 475 -0.31 68.30 34.78
CA SER A 475 -1.33 67.24 34.78
C SER A 475 -1.43 66.47 36.12
N PRO A 476 -2.62 66.47 36.77
CA PRO A 476 -2.93 65.65 37.94
C PRO A 476 -2.80 64.14 37.69
N TRP A 477 -2.80 63.70 36.43
CA TRP A 477 -2.74 62.27 36.07
C TRP A 477 -1.36 61.66 36.35
N PHE A 478 -0.29 62.44 36.21
CA PHE A 478 1.08 62.03 36.57
C PHE A 478 1.32 61.98 38.09
N HIS A 479 0.37 62.46 38.89
CA HIS A 479 0.41 62.36 40.34
C HIS A 479 -0.23 61.08 40.90
N SER A 480 -1.05 60.35 40.13
CA SER A 480 -1.83 59.22 40.65
C SER A 480 -1.72 57.89 39.87
N ALA A 481 -1.45 57.89 38.55
CA ALA A 481 -1.61 56.68 37.72
C ALA A 481 -0.30 56.02 37.21
N LEU A 482 0.87 56.62 37.46
CA LEU A 482 2.19 56.10 37.05
C LEU A 482 3.12 55.82 38.25
N SER A 483 2.55 55.51 39.43
CA SER A 483 3.31 55.34 40.69
C SER A 483 4.43 54.31 40.59
N ALA A 484 4.36 53.33 39.69
CA ALA A 484 5.38 52.31 39.52
C ALA A 484 6.57 52.71 38.62
N ASN A 485 6.52 53.80 37.86
CA ASN A 485 7.52 54.19 36.84
C ASN A 485 7.61 55.73 36.63
N ARG A 486 7.51 56.50 37.71
CA ARG A 486 7.58 57.98 37.66
C ARG A 486 8.89 58.51 37.05
N SER A 487 9.96 57.73 37.17
CA SER A 487 11.28 57.99 36.61
C SER A 487 11.31 57.93 35.08
N CYS A 488 10.44 57.18 34.42
CA CYS A 488 10.42 57.08 32.94
C CYS A 488 10.11 58.42 32.25
N VAL A 489 9.58 59.42 32.97
CA VAL A 489 9.39 60.78 32.44
C VAL A 489 10.72 61.44 32.08
N PHE A 490 11.82 61.09 32.77
CA PHE A 490 13.16 61.59 32.46
C PHE A 490 13.68 61.08 31.10
N LEU A 491 13.17 59.95 30.59
CA LEU A 491 13.51 59.46 29.25
C LEU A 491 13.06 60.43 28.14
N LEU A 492 12.02 61.23 28.39
CA LEU A 492 11.51 62.22 27.43
C LEU A 492 12.43 63.43 27.24
N ARG A 493 13.45 63.58 28.10
CA ARG A 493 14.48 64.63 27.95
C ARG A 493 15.32 64.39 26.70
N HIS A 494 15.62 63.13 26.39
CA HIS A 494 16.47 62.73 25.27
C HIS A 494 15.73 61.76 24.35
N ALA A 495 15.39 62.23 23.16
CA ALA A 495 14.64 61.45 22.16
C ALA A 495 15.26 60.07 21.83
N PRO A 496 16.60 59.91 21.73
CA PRO A 496 17.20 58.59 21.47
C PRO A 496 16.88 57.55 22.56
N LEU A 497 16.81 57.97 23.83
CA LEU A 497 16.52 57.08 24.95
C LEU A 497 15.04 56.68 25.01
N SER A 498 14.12 57.64 24.78
CA SER A 498 12.69 57.33 24.71
C SER A 498 12.36 56.39 23.56
N ASN A 499 13.01 56.58 22.40
CA ASN A 499 12.84 55.71 21.25
C ASN A 499 13.38 54.31 21.52
N LEU A 500 14.59 54.20 22.10
CA LEU A 500 15.16 52.91 22.50
C LEU A 500 14.26 52.15 23.48
N TYR A 501 13.73 52.84 24.50
CA TYR A 501 12.82 52.23 25.47
C TYR A 501 11.53 51.72 24.80
N ASN A 502 10.88 52.57 23.99
CA ASN A 502 9.64 52.19 23.29
C ASN A 502 9.87 51.02 22.33
N SER A 503 10.94 51.03 21.54
CA SER A 503 11.22 49.93 20.61
C SER A 503 11.62 48.65 21.32
N THR A 504 12.30 48.73 22.47
CA THR A 504 12.56 47.55 23.31
C THR A 504 11.26 46.96 23.86
N LEU A 505 10.31 47.80 24.27
CA LEU A 505 8.97 47.36 24.66
C LEU A 505 8.19 46.76 23.50
N GLU A 506 8.32 47.28 22.28
CA GLU A 506 7.72 46.68 21.09
C GLU A 506 8.23 45.26 20.85
N VAL A 507 9.52 44.98 21.12
CA VAL A 507 10.08 43.62 21.06
C VAL A 507 9.48 42.73 22.15
N ALA A 508 9.32 43.23 23.37
CA ALA A 508 8.70 42.49 24.47
C ALA A 508 7.21 42.20 24.20
N ASN A 509 6.46 43.19 23.71
CA ASN A 509 5.06 43.04 23.33
C ASN A 509 4.91 42.05 22.16
N ALA A 510 5.80 42.10 21.18
CA ALA A 510 5.83 41.15 20.08
C ALA A 510 6.08 39.71 20.55
N PHE A 511 6.88 39.52 21.61
CA PHE A 511 7.07 38.19 22.21
C PHE A 511 5.76 37.70 22.87
N GLN A 512 4.97 38.59 23.46
CA GLN A 512 3.65 38.22 24.00
C GLN A 512 2.65 37.79 22.92
N GLU A 513 2.82 38.24 21.67
CA GLU A 513 1.99 37.78 20.54
C GLU A 513 2.23 36.30 20.22
N CYS A 514 3.44 35.79 20.45
CA CYS A 514 3.81 34.39 20.24
C CYS A 514 4.76 33.90 21.35
N PRO A 515 4.22 33.56 22.55
CA PRO A 515 5.03 33.19 23.70
C PRO A 515 5.50 31.74 23.56
N ILE A 516 6.61 31.54 22.85
CA ILE A 516 7.27 30.24 22.80
C ILE A 516 8.32 30.21 23.93
N SER A 517 8.10 29.36 24.93
CA SER A 517 8.93 29.31 26.14
C SER A 517 10.40 28.97 25.87
N THR A 518 10.68 28.20 24.81
CA THR A 518 12.05 27.82 24.40
C THR A 518 12.83 29.00 23.83
N THR A 519 12.17 30.02 23.27
CA THR A 519 12.84 31.19 22.67
C THR A 519 13.00 32.35 23.65
N ALA A 520 12.29 32.35 24.78
CA ALA A 520 12.34 33.38 25.83
C ALA A 520 13.78 33.76 26.22
N ALA A 521 14.60 32.78 26.60
CA ALA A 521 15.99 33.00 27.00
C ALA A 521 16.85 33.56 25.85
N GLY A 522 16.57 33.14 24.61
CA GLY A 522 17.22 33.64 23.41
C GLY A 522 16.91 35.11 23.16
N VAL A 523 15.62 35.49 23.23
CA VAL A 523 15.17 36.88 23.06
C VAL A 523 15.74 37.78 24.17
N MET A 524 15.74 37.31 25.41
CA MET A 524 16.35 38.05 26.53
C MET A 524 17.85 38.28 26.32
N THR A 525 18.57 37.28 25.80
CA THR A 525 19.99 37.43 25.45
C THR A 525 20.19 38.46 24.33
N LEU A 526 19.30 38.50 23.33
CA LEU A 526 19.33 39.51 22.26
C LEU A 526 19.12 40.94 22.81
N ILE A 527 18.16 41.13 23.72
CA ILE A 527 17.91 42.43 24.36
C ILE A 527 19.10 42.86 25.22
N ARG A 528 19.70 41.93 25.99
CA ARG A 528 20.93 42.22 26.75
C ARG A 528 22.06 42.67 25.83
N ASN A 529 22.26 41.97 24.72
CA ASN A 529 23.30 42.31 23.74
C ASN A 529 23.03 43.65 23.05
N LEU A 530 21.75 44.00 22.79
CA LEU A 530 21.34 45.32 22.31
C LEU A 530 21.78 46.42 23.28
N LEU A 531 21.45 46.27 24.56
CA LEU A 531 21.80 47.27 25.59
C LEU A 531 23.32 47.40 25.73
N ALA A 532 24.06 46.29 25.71
CA ALA A 532 25.52 46.31 25.71
C ALA A 532 26.10 47.03 24.47
N LEU A 533 25.49 46.86 23.29
CA LEU A 533 25.88 47.57 22.07
C LEU A 533 25.58 49.07 22.18
N CYS A 534 24.42 49.45 22.71
CA CYS A 534 24.09 50.85 22.97
C CYS A 534 25.12 51.50 23.90
N ILE A 535 25.56 50.80 24.96
CA ILE A 535 26.63 51.28 25.85
C ILE A 535 27.93 51.47 25.08
N ARG A 536 28.38 50.50 24.28
CA ARG A 536 29.60 50.63 23.46
C ARG A 536 29.52 51.80 22.48
N LYS A 537 28.35 52.05 21.89
CA LYS A 537 28.13 53.22 21.03
C LYS A 537 28.26 54.52 21.82
N LEU A 538 27.70 54.62 23.03
CA LEU A 538 27.89 55.78 23.90
C LEU A 538 29.37 55.98 24.26
N ILE A 539 30.13 54.92 24.54
CA ILE A 539 31.58 54.98 24.77
C ILE A 539 32.29 55.60 23.56
N SER A 540 31.92 55.20 22.34
CA SER A 540 32.56 55.70 21.11
C SER A 540 32.32 57.19 20.84
N VAL A 541 31.24 57.76 21.37
CA VAL A 541 30.83 59.16 21.15
C VAL A 541 31.23 60.06 22.34
N LYS A 542 31.90 59.51 23.35
CA LYS A 542 32.30 60.21 24.58
C LYS A 542 33.12 61.48 24.27
N PRO A 543 32.66 62.68 24.70
CA PRO A 543 33.29 63.96 24.35
C PRO A 543 34.57 64.30 25.16
N GLY A 544 34.91 63.51 26.18
CA GLY A 544 36.06 63.73 27.07
C GLY A 544 35.94 62.94 28.38
N SER A 545 36.85 63.11 29.34
CA SER A 545 36.74 62.50 30.67
C SER A 545 35.64 63.16 31.49
N ARG A 546 34.80 62.39 32.19
CA ARG A 546 33.66 62.91 32.96
C ARG A 546 34.08 63.93 34.02
N GLY A 547 35.19 63.67 34.72
CA GLY A 547 35.71 64.56 35.77
C GLY A 547 36.08 65.98 35.32
N ALA A 548 36.20 66.23 34.01
CA ALA A 548 36.40 67.59 33.49
C ALA A 548 35.10 68.43 33.48
N PHE A 549 33.94 67.78 33.61
CA PHE A 549 32.62 68.40 33.48
C PHE A 549 31.76 68.23 34.75
N GLU A 550 32.32 67.72 35.84
CA GLU A 550 31.56 67.28 37.02
C GLU A 550 30.77 68.40 37.69
N ASP A 551 31.33 69.60 37.80
CA ASP A 551 30.62 70.78 38.32
C ASP A 551 29.42 71.18 37.44
N GLU A 552 29.55 71.03 36.12
CA GLU A 552 28.47 71.34 35.16
C GLU A 552 27.40 70.24 35.13
N ILE A 553 27.79 68.97 35.26
CA ILE A 553 26.88 67.82 35.38
C ILE A 553 26.03 67.99 36.64
N ASN A 554 26.67 68.23 37.80
CA ASN A 554 25.97 68.44 39.07
C ASN A 554 25.01 69.65 39.00
N ALA A 555 25.38 70.72 38.30
CA ALA A 555 24.49 71.87 38.09
C ALA A 555 23.25 71.50 37.23
N VAL A 556 23.40 70.67 36.21
CA VAL A 556 22.29 70.19 35.37
C VAL A 556 21.39 69.21 36.15
N GLU A 557 21.98 68.27 36.89
CA GLU A 557 21.25 67.31 37.72
C GLU A 557 20.47 68.02 38.85
N HIS A 558 21.07 69.00 39.53
CA HIS A 558 20.37 69.79 40.54
C HIS A 558 19.24 70.63 39.95
N ALA A 559 19.42 71.23 38.77
CA ALA A 559 18.36 71.98 38.09
C ALA A 559 17.18 71.07 37.68
N LEU A 560 17.46 69.82 37.30
CA LEU A 560 16.48 68.79 36.99
C LEU A 560 15.63 68.40 38.20
N VAL A 561 16.26 68.24 39.37
CA VAL A 561 15.57 67.91 40.62
C VAL A 561 14.78 69.11 41.18
N GLN A 562 15.29 70.34 41.02
CA GLN A 562 14.70 71.57 41.58
C GLN A 562 13.71 72.30 40.64
N LYS A 563 13.48 71.80 39.41
CA LYS A 563 12.56 72.39 38.40
C LYS A 563 12.92 73.83 37.98
N GLU A 564 14.20 74.21 37.98
CA GLU A 564 14.62 75.56 37.58
C GLU A 564 14.94 75.65 36.07
N SER A 565 14.26 76.56 35.36
CA SER A 565 14.45 76.79 33.94
C SER A 565 15.46 77.91 33.69
N GLY A 566 16.69 77.57 33.32
CA GLY A 566 17.53 78.50 32.59
C GLY A 566 19.01 78.30 32.80
N CYS A 567 19.72 78.08 31.69
CA CYS A 567 20.92 78.83 31.30
C CYS A 567 21.54 78.08 30.10
N GLU A 568 21.79 78.77 28.98
CA GLU A 568 22.26 78.16 27.72
C GLU A 568 23.75 78.50 27.52
N GLY A 569 24.60 77.48 27.29
CA GLY A 569 26.02 77.62 26.98
C GLY A 569 26.58 76.35 26.32
N SER A 570 27.66 76.45 25.55
CA SER A 570 28.21 75.31 24.78
C SER A 570 28.85 74.21 25.63
N ALA A 571 29.44 74.55 26.78
CA ALA A 571 29.99 73.60 27.75
C ALA A 571 28.90 72.65 28.31
N LYS A 572 27.66 73.16 28.40
CA LYS A 572 26.50 72.37 28.84
C LYS A 572 26.16 71.20 27.92
N ARG A 573 26.47 71.25 26.63
CA ARG A 573 26.13 70.13 25.72
C ARG A 573 26.90 68.86 26.06
N GLN A 574 28.16 69.00 26.50
CA GLN A 574 28.99 67.87 26.90
C GLN A 574 28.59 67.36 28.29
N ALA A 575 28.17 68.24 29.20
CA ALA A 575 27.58 67.85 30.48
C ALA A 575 26.24 67.10 30.28
N GLU A 576 25.37 67.53 29.36
CA GLU A 576 24.10 66.87 29.03
C GLU A 576 24.29 65.46 28.45
N PHE A 577 25.42 65.18 27.78
CA PHE A 577 25.76 63.82 27.35
C PHE A 577 25.93 62.87 28.56
N PHE A 578 26.62 63.32 29.61
CA PHE A 578 26.80 62.51 30.82
C PHE A 578 25.50 62.35 31.59
N VAL A 579 24.67 63.39 31.64
CA VAL A 579 23.30 63.31 32.20
C VAL A 579 22.43 62.30 31.43
N LEU A 580 22.56 62.23 30.10
CA LEU A 580 21.91 61.20 29.29
C LEU A 580 22.40 59.79 29.69
N CYS A 581 23.69 59.60 29.90
CA CYS A 581 24.27 58.32 30.34
C CYS A 581 23.77 57.94 31.75
N ASP A 582 23.64 58.92 32.64
CA ASP A 582 23.09 58.73 33.98
C ASP A 582 21.60 58.33 33.94
N ILE A 583 20.80 58.97 33.08
CA ILE A 583 19.40 58.58 32.84
C ILE A 583 19.32 57.16 32.24
N PHE A 584 20.24 56.79 31.34
CA PHE A 584 20.30 55.43 30.79
C PHE A 584 20.53 54.39 31.91
N ALA A 585 21.51 54.61 32.78
CA ALA A 585 21.89 53.65 33.84
C ALA A 585 20.86 53.56 34.98
N THR A 586 20.28 54.70 35.38
CA THR A 586 19.43 54.80 36.57
C THR A 586 17.94 54.65 36.26
N VAL A 587 17.50 55.03 35.07
CA VAL A 587 16.08 55.01 34.68
C VAL A 587 15.80 53.94 33.62
N LEU A 588 16.53 53.93 32.51
CA LEU A 588 16.23 53.04 31.38
C LEU A 588 16.47 51.57 31.75
N LEU A 589 17.66 51.23 32.27
CA LEU A 589 18.00 49.83 32.60
C LEU A 589 17.01 49.21 33.61
N PRO A 590 16.66 49.84 34.76
CA PRO A 590 15.71 49.25 35.70
C PRO A 590 14.29 49.19 35.15
N ALA A 591 13.86 50.21 34.39
CA ALA A 591 12.53 50.21 33.78
C ALA A 591 12.38 49.07 32.77
N VAL A 592 13.38 48.86 31.91
CA VAL A 592 13.41 47.74 30.96
C VAL A 592 13.44 46.41 31.71
N ALA A 593 14.31 46.24 32.71
CA ALA A 593 14.39 45.01 33.50
C ALA A 593 13.05 44.66 34.18
N LYS A 594 12.38 45.65 34.79
CA LYS A 594 11.06 45.48 35.41
C LYS A 594 10.00 45.04 34.40
N GLN A 595 9.96 45.67 33.23
CA GLN A 595 9.00 45.31 32.17
C GLN A 595 9.27 43.92 31.60
N LEU A 596 10.53 43.56 31.38
CA LEU A 596 10.92 42.22 30.92
C LEU A 596 10.59 41.15 31.97
N SER A 597 10.84 41.40 33.26
CA SER A 597 10.48 40.46 34.34
C SER A 597 8.97 40.20 34.44
N SER A 598 8.14 41.16 34.02
CA SER A 598 6.68 40.99 33.95
C SER A 598 6.19 40.24 32.71
N THR A 599 7.00 40.25 31.64
CA THR A 599 6.63 39.72 30.31
C THR A 599 7.16 38.32 30.07
N PHE A 600 8.36 38.02 30.56
CA PHE A 600 9.02 36.73 30.36
C PHE A 600 8.82 35.80 31.56
N PRO A 601 8.78 34.46 31.36
CA PRO A 601 8.62 33.51 32.44
C PRO A 601 9.79 33.56 33.45
N VAL A 602 9.49 33.21 34.70
CA VAL A 602 10.43 33.22 35.83
C VAL A 602 11.72 32.44 35.49
N GLY A 603 12.88 33.11 35.58
CA GLY A 603 14.20 32.51 35.36
C GLY A 603 15.05 33.15 34.25
N THR A 604 14.52 34.16 33.54
CA THR A 604 15.28 34.96 32.58
C THR A 604 15.32 36.42 33.03
N ASP A 605 16.11 36.72 34.06
CA ASP A 605 16.30 38.09 34.52
C ASP A 605 17.40 38.78 33.70
N LEU A 606 17.19 40.06 33.42
CA LEU A 606 18.21 40.92 32.83
C LEU A 606 19.22 41.28 33.94
N ASP A 607 20.49 40.89 33.78
CA ASP A 607 21.55 41.29 34.70
C ASP A 607 21.88 42.78 34.50
N THR A 608 21.17 43.63 35.24
CA THR A 608 21.38 45.08 35.20
C THR A 608 22.69 45.49 35.84
N GLU A 609 23.25 44.67 36.74
CA GLU A 609 24.51 44.98 37.43
C GLU A 609 25.69 44.80 36.49
N GLU A 610 25.72 43.74 35.67
CA GLU A 610 26.74 43.56 34.62
C GLU A 610 26.76 44.76 33.65
N LEU A 611 25.60 45.21 33.19
CA LEU A 611 25.49 46.37 32.28
C LEU A 611 25.88 47.69 32.94
N ARG A 612 25.60 47.86 34.24
CA ARG A 612 26.01 49.04 35.02
C ARG A 612 27.52 49.09 35.21
N LEU A 613 28.14 47.97 35.59
CA LEU A 613 29.59 47.87 35.73
C LEU A 613 30.31 48.24 34.43
N LEU A 614 29.79 47.80 33.27
CA LEU A 614 30.33 48.20 31.97
C LEU A 614 30.28 49.72 31.71
N MET A 615 29.28 50.43 32.25
CA MET A 615 29.19 51.88 32.14
C MET A 615 30.10 52.60 33.14
N GLU A 616 30.27 52.06 34.35
CA GLU A 616 31.20 52.58 35.36
C GLU A 616 32.66 52.43 34.93
N GLU A 617 33.04 51.26 34.43
CA GLU A 617 34.40 51.00 33.91
C GLU A 617 34.76 51.94 32.75
N ALA A 618 33.76 52.38 31.98
CA ALA A 618 33.93 53.32 30.88
C ALA A 618 33.86 54.80 31.30
N ASP A 619 33.69 55.10 32.60
CA ASP A 619 33.54 56.45 33.15
C ASP A 619 32.39 57.21 32.43
N LEU A 620 31.25 56.53 32.24
CA LEU A 620 30.03 57.11 31.65
C LEU A 620 29.01 57.53 32.71
N CYS A 621 28.91 56.81 33.83
CA CYS A 621 28.02 57.09 34.97
C CYS A 621 28.76 57.01 36.30
N HIS A 622 28.26 57.71 37.34
CA HIS A 622 28.78 57.59 38.71
C HIS A 622 27.67 57.12 39.65
N ILE A 623 27.97 56.13 40.51
CA ILE A 623 27.14 55.76 41.66
C ILE A 623 27.77 56.36 42.93
N PRO A 624 27.00 56.98 43.84
CA PRO A 624 25.55 57.21 43.78
C PRO A 624 25.18 58.44 42.94
N ASN A 625 24.19 58.27 42.05
CA ASN A 625 23.62 59.36 41.27
C ASN A 625 22.38 59.95 42.00
N PRO A 626 22.14 61.28 42.00
CA PRO A 626 20.95 61.91 42.58
C PRO A 626 19.60 61.33 42.10
N PHE A 627 19.52 60.75 40.90
CA PHE A 627 18.31 60.10 40.40
C PHE A 627 17.96 58.79 41.16
N MET A 628 18.93 58.13 41.80
CA MET A 628 18.71 56.90 42.58
C MET A 628 17.96 57.16 43.90
N GLU A 629 18.18 58.31 44.55
CA GLU A 629 17.48 58.69 45.79
C GLU A 629 16.00 59.00 45.54
N THR A 630 15.68 59.60 44.39
CA THR A 630 14.29 59.86 43.99
C THR A 630 13.51 58.61 43.58
N CYS A 631 14.20 57.56 43.11
CA CYS A 631 13.57 56.28 42.75
C CYS A 631 13.37 55.38 43.98
N SER A 632 14.36 55.30 44.88
CA SER A 632 14.32 54.43 46.08
C SER A 632 13.32 54.87 47.15
N THR A 633 13.08 56.18 47.29
CA THR A 633 12.07 56.74 48.22
C THR A 633 10.63 56.43 47.79
N CYS A 634 10.39 56.12 46.51
CA CYS A 634 9.06 55.75 46.00
C CYS A 634 8.69 54.28 46.25
N ASP A 635 9.66 53.35 46.23
CA ASP A 635 9.37 51.92 46.44
C ASP A 635 9.03 51.60 47.91
N GLN A 636 9.55 52.36 48.88
CA GLN A 636 9.23 52.18 50.31
C GLN A 636 7.82 52.63 50.69
N GLN A 637 7.20 53.56 49.95
CA GLN A 637 5.82 53.98 50.21
C GLN A 637 4.76 53.07 49.57
N ALA A 638 5.12 52.24 48.59
CA ALA A 638 4.21 51.28 47.96
C ALA A 638 4.09 49.97 48.76
N THR A 639 5.13 49.57 49.50
CA THR A 639 5.14 48.30 50.25
C THR A 639 4.35 48.33 51.55
N ASP A 640 4.05 49.49 52.12
CA ASP A 640 3.32 49.59 53.40
C ASP A 640 1.78 49.54 53.25
N HIS A 641 1.24 49.52 52.03
CA HIS A 641 -0.22 49.53 51.81
C HIS A 641 -0.84 48.28 51.17
N ASP A 642 -0.07 47.34 50.60
CA ASP A 642 -0.61 46.14 49.96
C ASP A 642 -0.26 44.85 50.72
N CYS A 643 -0.81 44.74 51.92
CA CYS A 643 -0.88 43.46 52.63
C CYS A 643 -2.34 43.15 52.97
N LEU A 644 -3.15 42.75 51.98
CA LEU A 644 -4.38 41.97 52.19
C LEU A 644 -4.98 41.44 50.86
N LYS A 645 -5.01 40.10 50.78
CA LYS A 645 -5.92 39.20 50.02
C LYS A 645 -5.44 38.58 48.70
N ASN A 646 -5.03 37.32 48.84
CA ASN A 646 -5.32 36.16 48.00
C ASN A 646 -6.39 36.35 46.90
N ALA A 647 -6.04 35.99 45.66
CA ALA A 647 -6.92 35.25 44.75
C ALA A 647 -6.10 34.48 43.70
N SER A 648 -6.63 33.31 43.35
CA SER A 648 -6.04 32.20 42.63
C SER A 648 -5.46 32.50 41.26
N ALA A 649 -4.34 31.83 40.96
CA ALA A 649 -3.87 31.55 39.61
C ALA A 649 -4.98 30.87 38.78
N VAL A 650 -5.39 31.53 37.70
CA VAL A 650 -6.05 30.88 36.56
C VAL A 650 -5.21 31.21 35.34
N VAL A 651 -4.49 30.18 34.90
CA VAL A 651 -3.72 30.11 33.65
C VAL A 651 -4.70 29.98 32.48
N PRO A 652 -4.48 30.69 31.36
CA PRO A 652 -4.68 30.15 30.03
C PRO A 652 -3.38 29.56 29.47
#